data_AF-A0ABD3RRS6-F1
#
_entry.id   AF-A0ABD3RRS6-F1
#
_cell.length_a   1.000
_cell.length_b   1.000
_cell.length_c   1.000
_cell.angle_alpha   90.00
_cell.angle_beta   90.00
_cell.angle_gamma   90.00
#
_symmetry.space_group_name_H-M   'P 1'
#
loop_
_entity.id
_entity.type
_entity.pdbx_description
1 polymer ?
#
loop_
_entity_poly.entity_id
_entity_poly.type
_entity_poly.pdbx_seq_one_letter_code
_entity_poly.pdbx_strand_id
1 'polypeptide(L)'
;MAAEMHRFVTSEEDDDEMGMDVKDEDDDDEDEDIEEKNMMNPTVVGVDVGVVPTSGSNRFMQHQQYQDQLTPQGGARRCRPQEEKERTKLRERQRRAITAKILTGLRRHGNYNLRVRADINDVIAALAREAGWVVLPDGTTFPAKPQGTGPSHCAPKTAVTSSSSHMPAQHASPTSLSISPGYRSTVDFNRSHTKGVFVPTSSAFNASSGARSQTSDMIGDGGDLPDDPLLGGSINSAANRQVLDIPTKLQERDFAGTPYVPVYAMLPLGVMSMKCELVDPDGLVKQLKLLKSINIDGVMVDCWWGIVEAHAPQQYNWSGYKRLFQIVKELKMKLQVVMSFHECGGNVGDDVCIPLPHWVAEIGRTNPDIFFTDRAGRRDSECLSWGVDKERVLRGRTALEVYFDYMRSFRADFDEFFEDGIISRIVVGLGPCGELRYPSNPVKHGWRYPGIGEFQCYDQYMLKSLRKAAEIRGHSFWARGPENTGFYNSRPHETGFFCDGGDYDGYYGRFFLNWYSQVLVDHGDRVLSLAKLAFEGTCIAAKLSSVHWWYKTASHAAELTAGIYNPCNRDGYAPIMAILKKHGAALCFTCSEISMVDHHMGISEALADPEGLAWQVLNAAWGACIPVASENSLPCNDRDGYNYLLEKAKPVSDPDGRHFSAFSYLRLSSLLMERHNLVEFKRFVKRMHGEAVVEYPT
;
A
#
# COMPACT_ATOMS: atom_id res chain seq x y z
N MET A 1 -24.44 -59.51 -12.84
CA MET A 1 -24.83 -60.74 -12.12
C MET A 1 -23.83 -60.87 -10.98
N ALA A 2 -24.20 -60.47 -9.76
CA ALA A 2 -24.87 -61.30 -8.73
C ALA A 2 -23.85 -62.24 -8.06
N ALA A 3 -23.76 -62.40 -6.73
CA ALA A 3 -24.53 -61.90 -5.56
C ALA A 3 -23.53 -61.78 -4.36
N GLU A 4 -23.65 -60.88 -3.39
CA GLU A 4 -24.48 -60.98 -2.15
C GLU A 4 -24.27 -62.32 -1.37
N MET A 5 -24.18 -62.39 -0.03
CA MET A 5 -24.77 -61.53 1.03
C MET A 5 -24.20 -61.86 2.45
N HIS A 6 -24.31 -60.92 3.41
CA HIS A 6 -24.62 -61.14 4.86
C HIS A 6 -23.62 -61.84 5.85
N ARG A 7 -23.62 -61.60 7.19
CA ARG A 7 -24.09 -60.51 8.11
C ARG A 7 -23.55 -60.77 9.55
N PHE A 8 -24.00 -59.96 10.53
CA PHE A 8 -23.77 -59.96 12.02
C PHE A 8 -22.60 -59.06 12.50
N VAL A 9 -22.77 -57.96 13.28
CA VAL A 9 -23.76 -57.51 14.32
C VAL A 9 -23.59 -58.34 15.62
N THR A 10 -23.37 -57.83 16.84
CA THR A 10 -23.58 -56.52 17.53
C THR A 10 -22.66 -56.39 18.76
N SER A 11 -22.40 -55.18 19.26
CA SER A 11 -22.61 -54.80 20.69
C SER A 11 -22.34 -53.32 20.93
N GLU A 12 -23.33 -52.62 21.47
CA GLU A 12 -23.23 -51.26 22.04
C GLU A 12 -22.71 -51.33 23.49
N GLU A 13 -22.19 -50.21 24.01
CA GLU A 13 -22.37 -49.68 25.39
C GLU A 13 -21.39 -48.51 25.63
N ASP A 14 -21.89 -47.30 25.39
CA ASP A 14 -22.02 -46.16 26.33
C ASP A 14 -20.89 -45.66 27.28
N ASP A 15 -21.06 -44.36 27.54
CA ASP A 15 -20.77 -43.58 28.75
C ASP A 15 -19.50 -42.71 28.95
N ASP A 16 -19.84 -41.49 29.39
CA ASP A 16 -19.18 -40.53 30.28
C ASP A 16 -18.05 -39.58 29.82
N GLU A 17 -18.54 -38.38 29.50
CA GLU A 17 -18.01 -37.08 29.91
C GLU A 17 -17.21 -37.11 31.23
N MET A 18 -15.91 -36.81 31.13
CA MET A 18 -15.06 -36.46 32.27
C MET A 18 -14.30 -35.16 31.95
N GLY A 19 -14.77 -34.05 32.51
CA GLY A 19 -13.99 -32.82 32.57
C GLY A 19 -12.77 -33.02 33.48
N MET A 20 -11.61 -32.52 33.06
CA MET A 20 -10.45 -32.38 33.95
C MET A 20 -10.09 -30.91 34.09
N ASP A 21 -10.26 -30.40 35.31
CA ASP A 21 -9.71 -29.14 35.76
C ASP A 21 -8.19 -29.14 35.54
N VAL A 22 -7.68 -28.07 34.92
CA VAL A 22 -6.26 -27.75 34.96
C VAL A 22 -6.06 -26.89 36.19
N LYS A 23 -5.51 -27.49 37.25
CA LYS A 23 -5.02 -26.73 38.41
C LYS A 23 -3.94 -25.76 37.97
N ASP A 24 -4.03 -24.53 38.45
CA ASP A 24 -2.88 -23.63 38.49
C ASP A 24 -1.86 -24.20 39.49
N GLU A 25 -0.59 -24.27 39.10
CA GLU A 25 0.54 -24.51 40.00
C GLU A 25 1.12 -23.14 40.36
N ASP A 26 0.89 -22.71 41.59
CA ASP A 26 1.60 -21.59 42.21
C ASP A 26 2.97 -22.09 42.69
N ASP A 27 4.05 -21.46 42.21
CA ASP A 27 5.39 -21.60 42.79
C ASP A 27 5.55 -20.52 43.88
N ASP A 28 5.55 -20.95 45.14
CA ASP A 28 5.93 -20.14 46.30
C ASP A 28 7.46 -20.02 46.38
N ASP A 29 7.98 -18.80 46.45
CA ASP A 29 9.33 -18.51 46.97
C ASP A 29 9.15 -17.78 48.33
N GLU A 30 9.26 -18.54 49.43
CA GLU A 30 9.35 -18.00 50.78
C GLU A 30 10.76 -17.46 51.07
N ASP A 31 10.85 -16.31 51.75
CA ASP A 31 12.01 -15.91 52.55
C ASP A 31 11.49 -15.15 53.79
N GLU A 32 11.55 -15.81 54.94
CA GLU A 32 11.31 -15.26 56.28
C GLU A 32 12.43 -14.23 56.64
N ASP A 33 12.38 -13.35 57.65
CA ASP A 33 11.64 -13.38 58.91
C ASP A 33 11.72 -12.00 59.66
N ILE A 34 11.22 -11.97 60.92
CA ILE A 34 11.42 -11.00 62.03
C ILE A 34 10.39 -9.85 62.17
N GLU A 35 9.33 -10.15 62.95
CA GLU A 35 8.95 -9.55 64.26
C GLU A 35 9.10 -8.02 64.54
N GLU A 36 8.25 -7.30 65.29
CA GLU A 36 7.08 -7.68 66.12
C GLU A 36 6.17 -6.46 66.51
N LYS A 37 4.94 -6.77 66.96
CA LYS A 37 4.12 -6.08 68.00
C LYS A 37 3.45 -4.68 67.81
N ASN A 38 2.12 -4.77 67.80
CA ASN A 38 1.18 -4.18 68.79
C ASN A 38 0.40 -2.85 68.56
N MET A 39 -0.88 -3.05 68.19
CA MET A 39 -2.09 -2.70 68.97
C MET A 39 -2.75 -1.29 68.95
N MET A 40 -4.09 -1.36 69.09
CA MET A 40 -5.07 -0.36 69.55
C MET A 40 -5.48 0.82 68.62
N ASN A 41 -6.63 0.60 67.99
CA ASN A 41 -7.69 1.59 67.71
C ASN A 41 -8.46 1.93 69.03
N PRO A 42 -9.50 2.83 69.08
CA PRO A 42 -10.00 3.80 68.08
C PRO A 42 -10.49 5.18 68.67
N THR A 43 -11.19 5.97 67.84
CA THR A 43 -12.50 6.68 68.10
C THR A 43 -12.56 8.22 68.24
N VAL A 44 -13.74 8.77 67.84
CA VAL A 44 -14.36 10.10 68.08
C VAL A 44 -13.81 11.26 67.20
N VAL A 45 -14.45 11.66 66.09
CA VAL A 45 -15.74 12.38 65.91
C VAL A 45 -15.71 13.83 66.44
N GLY A 46 -15.88 14.81 65.55
CA GLY A 46 -15.97 16.22 65.90
C GLY A 46 -16.36 17.09 64.70
N VAL A 47 -17.65 17.40 64.59
CA VAL A 47 -18.23 18.29 63.57
C VAL A 47 -18.35 19.67 64.20
N ASP A 48 -17.88 20.75 63.55
CA ASP A 48 -18.78 21.82 63.08
C ASP A 48 -18.16 22.93 62.20
N VAL A 49 -19.02 23.39 61.28
CA VAL A 49 -19.24 24.73 60.68
C VAL A 49 -18.27 25.90 60.97
N GLY A 50 -17.97 26.70 59.92
CA GLY A 50 -17.99 28.18 60.10
C GLY A 50 -17.12 29.11 59.23
N VAL A 51 -17.54 29.38 57.99
CA VAL A 51 -17.65 30.74 57.38
C VAL A 51 -16.46 31.75 57.45
N VAL A 52 -15.86 31.99 56.27
CA VAL A 52 -15.10 33.18 55.76
C VAL A 52 -15.76 34.54 56.12
N PRO A 53 -15.10 35.76 56.11
CA PRO A 53 -14.19 36.21 55.03
C PRO A 53 -13.11 37.30 55.35
N THR A 54 -12.54 37.83 54.25
CA THR A 54 -12.01 39.20 54.00
C THR A 54 -10.55 39.61 54.33
N SER A 55 -9.79 39.77 53.22
CA SER A 55 -9.07 40.99 52.79
C SER A 55 -7.85 41.52 53.58
N GLY A 56 -6.74 41.80 52.87
CA GLY A 56 -5.61 42.53 53.47
C GLY A 56 -4.33 42.73 52.64
N SER A 57 -4.43 42.96 51.32
CA SER A 57 -3.41 43.48 50.38
C SER A 57 -1.95 43.79 50.79
N ASN A 58 -1.08 43.49 49.81
CA ASN A 58 0.06 44.29 49.31
C ASN A 58 1.53 44.04 49.76
N ARG A 59 2.28 43.55 48.75
CA ARG A 59 3.45 44.20 48.08
C ARG A 59 4.89 43.78 48.44
N PHE A 60 5.50 43.25 47.39
CA PHE A 60 6.76 43.68 46.73
C PHE A 60 8.10 43.01 47.06
N MET A 61 8.74 42.58 45.96
CA MET A 61 10.18 42.68 45.64
C MET A 61 11.16 41.86 46.50
N GLN A 62 12.33 41.42 46.04
CA GLN A 62 12.88 41.11 44.69
C GLN A 62 14.23 40.39 44.97
N HIS A 63 14.85 39.78 43.96
CA HIS A 63 16.23 39.25 43.98
C HIS A 63 16.50 38.01 44.86
N GLN A 64 17.54 37.20 44.62
CA GLN A 64 18.21 36.81 43.36
C GLN A 64 19.07 35.56 43.69
N GLN A 65 19.39 34.75 42.67
CA GLN A 65 20.43 33.70 42.60
C GLN A 65 21.28 33.42 43.85
N TYR A 66 21.45 32.14 44.20
CA TYR A 66 22.80 31.54 44.15
C TYR A 66 22.73 30.06 43.76
N GLN A 67 23.84 29.61 43.17
CA GLN A 67 24.06 28.30 42.55
C GLN A 67 25.00 27.51 43.45
N ASP A 68 24.74 26.22 43.68
CA ASP A 68 25.82 25.30 44.01
C ASP A 68 25.53 23.84 43.62
N GLN A 69 26.61 23.10 43.38
CA GLN A 69 26.60 21.85 42.61
C GLN A 69 27.16 20.69 43.43
N LEU A 70 26.32 19.73 43.85
CA LEU A 70 26.76 18.47 44.45
C LEU A 70 25.94 17.26 43.96
N THR A 71 26.64 16.15 43.75
CA THR A 71 26.17 14.86 43.21
C THR A 71 25.25 14.07 44.16
N PRO A 72 24.46 13.13 43.62
CA PRO A 72 24.31 11.84 44.28
C PRO A 72 24.48 10.61 43.35
N GLN A 73 25.28 9.64 43.80
CA GLN A 73 25.13 8.24 43.43
C GLN A 73 23.90 7.63 44.14
N GLY A 74 23.46 6.43 43.70
CA GLY A 74 22.66 5.52 44.54
C GLY A 74 21.17 5.53 44.24
N GLY A 75 20.75 4.62 43.37
CA GLY A 75 19.40 4.55 42.83
C GLY A 75 18.26 4.27 43.83
N ALA A 76 17.16 5.01 43.66
CA ALA A 76 15.83 4.59 44.05
C ALA A 76 15.01 4.32 42.78
N ARG A 77 14.66 3.05 42.51
CA ARG A 77 13.80 2.68 41.37
C ARG A 77 12.40 3.25 41.61
N ARG A 78 11.98 4.24 40.81
CA ARG A 78 10.57 4.67 40.77
C ARG A 78 9.69 3.47 40.42
N CYS A 79 8.73 3.14 41.28
CA CYS A 79 7.72 2.12 40.98
C CYS A 79 6.93 2.49 39.72
N ARG A 80 6.91 1.61 38.73
CA ARG A 80 5.96 1.71 37.61
C ARG A 80 4.52 1.60 38.14
N PRO A 81 3.54 2.33 37.56
CA PRO A 81 2.13 2.20 37.91
C PRO A 81 1.67 0.74 37.84
N GLN A 82 0.79 0.35 38.77
CA GLN A 82 0.28 -1.02 38.87
C GLN A 82 -0.34 -1.50 37.55
N GLU A 83 -1.09 -0.62 36.89
CA GLU A 83 -1.71 -0.81 35.58
C GLU A 83 -0.70 -1.09 34.44
N GLU A 84 0.49 -0.47 34.47
CA GLU A 84 1.54 -0.74 33.48
C GLU A 84 2.18 -2.12 33.70
N LYS A 85 2.31 -2.55 34.96
CA LYS A 85 2.75 -3.90 35.32
C LYS A 85 1.72 -4.94 34.85
N GLU A 86 0.43 -4.68 35.04
CA GLU A 86 -0.65 -5.59 34.61
C GLU A 86 -0.76 -5.67 33.08
N ARG A 87 -0.70 -4.54 32.36
CA ARG A 87 -0.59 -4.56 30.88
C ARG A 87 0.65 -5.32 30.41
N THR A 88 1.74 -5.31 31.18
CA THR A 88 2.94 -6.10 30.87
C THR A 88 2.73 -7.59 31.15
N LYS A 89 2.12 -7.96 32.28
CA LYS A 89 1.73 -9.34 32.60
C LYS A 89 0.77 -9.91 31.55
N LEU A 90 -0.21 -9.13 31.08
CA LEU A 90 -1.17 -9.54 30.06
C LEU A 90 -0.50 -9.77 28.70
N ARG A 91 0.34 -8.83 28.24
CA ARG A 91 1.16 -9.01 27.02
C ARG A 91 2.03 -10.26 27.10
N GLU A 92 2.63 -10.53 28.26
CA GLU A 92 3.48 -11.70 28.45
C GLU A 92 2.69 -13.01 28.47
N ARG A 93 1.52 -13.05 29.13
CA ARG A 93 0.58 -14.19 29.06
C ARG A 93 0.13 -14.45 27.63
N GLN A 94 -0.24 -13.41 26.88
CA GLN A 94 -0.67 -13.53 25.48
C GLN A 94 0.49 -14.01 24.57
N ARG A 95 1.71 -13.50 24.78
CA ARG A 95 2.93 -13.96 24.08
C ARG A 95 3.20 -15.45 24.33
N ARG A 96 3.10 -15.90 25.58
CA ARG A 96 3.27 -17.32 25.97
C ARG A 96 2.19 -18.20 25.35
N ALA A 97 0.92 -17.78 25.39
CA ALA A 97 -0.21 -18.51 24.80
C ALA A 97 -0.09 -18.68 23.28
N ILE A 98 0.33 -17.63 22.55
CA ILE A 98 0.60 -17.71 21.10
C ILE A 98 1.76 -18.66 20.82
N THR A 99 2.86 -18.54 21.56
CA THR A 99 4.05 -19.40 21.42
C THR A 99 3.71 -20.88 21.65
N ALA A 100 2.91 -21.18 22.68
CA ALA A 100 2.44 -22.54 22.97
C ALA A 100 1.55 -23.11 21.86
N LYS A 101 0.65 -22.30 21.27
CA LYS A 101 -0.17 -22.72 20.11
C LYS A 101 0.69 -23.04 18.88
N ILE A 102 1.68 -22.21 18.57
CA ILE A 102 2.61 -22.43 17.45
C ILE A 102 3.39 -23.73 17.65
N LEU A 103 4.01 -23.93 18.81
CA LEU A 103 4.78 -25.14 19.13
C LEU A 103 3.92 -26.41 19.14
N THR A 104 2.67 -26.33 19.60
CA THR A 104 1.71 -27.43 19.55
C THR A 104 1.33 -27.78 18.11
N GLY A 105 1.11 -26.77 17.25
CA GLY A 105 0.88 -26.96 15.82
C GLY A 105 2.07 -27.60 15.11
N LEU A 106 3.29 -27.09 15.36
CA LEU A 106 4.53 -27.65 14.82
C LEU A 106 4.76 -29.10 15.25
N ARG A 107 4.46 -29.46 16.50
CA ARG A 107 4.53 -30.87 16.94
C ARG A 107 3.53 -31.76 16.22
N ARG A 108 2.29 -31.29 16.00
CA ARG A 108 1.22 -32.08 15.36
C ARG A 108 1.37 -32.21 13.84
N HIS A 109 1.96 -31.22 13.17
CA HIS A 109 1.91 -31.10 11.70
C HIS A 109 3.27 -30.89 11.02
N GLY A 110 4.34 -30.58 11.75
CA GLY A 110 5.67 -30.29 11.17
C GLY A 110 6.48 -31.50 10.72
N ASN A 111 5.90 -32.71 10.70
CA ASN A 111 6.54 -33.96 10.27
C ASN A 111 7.89 -34.30 10.94
N TYR A 112 8.16 -33.72 12.11
CA TYR A 112 9.36 -34.01 12.90
C TYR A 112 9.28 -35.40 13.54
N ASN A 113 10.36 -36.17 13.47
CA ASN A 113 10.46 -37.48 14.12
C ASN A 113 10.68 -37.33 15.64
N LEU A 114 9.62 -36.94 16.35
CA LEU A 114 9.60 -36.66 17.78
C LEU A 114 8.94 -37.80 18.56
N ARG A 115 9.34 -37.96 19.82
CA ARG A 115 8.68 -38.91 20.74
C ARG A 115 7.26 -38.42 21.06
N VAL A 116 6.35 -39.35 21.33
CA VAL A 116 4.93 -39.07 21.69
C VAL A 116 4.81 -38.09 22.88
N ARG A 117 5.79 -38.09 23.79
CA ARG A 117 5.92 -37.16 24.93
C ARG A 117 7.18 -36.27 24.83
N ALA A 118 7.54 -35.82 23.63
CA ALA A 118 8.56 -34.78 23.46
C ALA A 118 8.20 -33.53 24.27
N ASP A 119 9.17 -32.68 24.59
CA ASP A 119 8.94 -31.38 25.25
C ASP A 119 9.01 -30.20 24.24
N ILE A 120 9.01 -28.96 24.73
CA ILE A 120 9.14 -27.77 23.87
C ILE A 120 10.55 -27.67 23.26
N ASN A 121 11.58 -28.05 24.01
CA ASN A 121 12.98 -27.98 23.60
C ASN A 121 13.27 -28.98 22.47
N ASP A 122 12.68 -30.17 22.52
CA ASP A 122 12.72 -31.17 21.44
C ASP A 122 12.18 -30.63 20.10
N VAL A 123 11.07 -29.88 20.13
CA VAL A 123 10.46 -29.25 18.95
C VAL A 123 11.38 -28.15 18.41
N ILE A 124 11.91 -27.30 19.29
CA ILE A 124 12.86 -26.23 18.92
C ILE A 124 14.15 -26.81 18.35
N ALA A 125 14.67 -27.90 18.93
CA ALA A 125 15.85 -28.61 18.44
C ALA A 125 15.62 -29.25 17.06
N ALA A 126 14.41 -29.75 16.79
CA ALA A 126 14.05 -30.27 15.47
C ALA A 126 13.97 -29.15 14.41
N LEU A 127 13.30 -28.04 14.73
CA LEU A 127 13.21 -26.85 13.88
C LEU A 127 14.60 -26.24 13.59
N ALA A 128 15.48 -26.17 14.60
CA ALA A 128 16.84 -25.66 14.42
C ALA A 128 17.67 -26.57 13.48
N ARG A 129 17.53 -27.90 13.58
CA ARG A 129 18.15 -28.85 12.65
C ARG A 129 17.64 -28.71 11.22
N GLU A 130 16.33 -28.51 11.04
CA GLU A 130 15.74 -28.21 9.72
C GLU A 130 16.28 -26.89 9.14
N ALA A 131 16.44 -25.87 9.99
CA ALA A 131 17.06 -24.59 9.63
C ALA A 131 18.60 -24.63 9.44
N GLY A 132 19.22 -25.82 9.39
CA GLY A 132 20.65 -25.99 9.11
C GLY A 132 21.60 -25.77 10.31
N TRP A 133 21.09 -25.79 11.53
CA TRP A 133 21.90 -25.70 12.75
C TRP A 133 22.25 -27.09 13.28
N VAL A 134 23.47 -27.24 13.78
CA VAL A 134 23.84 -28.40 14.60
C VAL A 134 23.35 -28.13 16.02
N VAL A 135 22.60 -29.09 16.58
CA VAL A 135 22.08 -29.04 17.96
C VAL A 135 22.63 -30.23 18.71
N LEU A 136 23.40 -29.97 19.77
CA LEU A 136 23.99 -30.99 20.63
C LEU A 136 22.97 -31.53 21.66
N PRO A 137 23.22 -32.70 22.28
CA PRO A 137 22.34 -33.27 23.31
C PRO A 137 22.20 -32.43 24.58
N ASP A 138 23.10 -31.47 24.81
CA ASP A 138 23.06 -30.50 25.92
C ASP A 138 22.26 -29.23 25.59
N GLY A 139 21.67 -29.14 24.39
CA GLY A 139 20.93 -27.97 23.91
C GLY A 139 21.79 -26.90 23.23
N THR A 140 23.12 -27.04 23.18
CA THR A 140 24.00 -26.08 22.52
C THR A 140 23.78 -26.09 21.01
N THR A 141 23.58 -24.92 20.40
CA THR A 141 23.35 -24.76 18.96
C THR A 141 24.46 -23.97 18.27
N PHE A 142 24.84 -24.38 17.06
CA PHE A 142 25.79 -23.63 16.21
C PHE A 142 25.51 -23.85 14.72
N PRO A 143 25.79 -22.86 13.86
CA PRO A 143 25.53 -22.98 12.43
C PRO A 143 26.44 -24.03 11.78
N ALA A 144 25.89 -24.87 10.90
CA ALA A 144 26.68 -25.82 10.15
C ALA A 144 27.65 -25.08 9.21
N LYS A 145 28.97 -25.32 9.36
CA LYS A 145 29.98 -24.73 8.46
C LYS A 145 29.80 -25.27 7.04
N PRO A 146 29.88 -24.42 5.99
CA PRO A 146 29.90 -24.91 4.62
C PRO A 146 31.20 -25.68 4.37
N GLN A 147 31.12 -27.00 4.23
CA GLN A 147 32.22 -27.79 3.69
C GLN A 147 32.29 -27.53 2.18
N GLY A 148 33.33 -26.83 1.75
CA GLY A 148 33.60 -26.58 0.34
C GLY A 148 33.92 -27.88 -0.40
N THR A 149 33.20 -28.13 -1.49
CA THR A 149 33.49 -29.20 -2.45
C THR A 149 34.76 -28.87 -3.26
N GLY A 150 35.92 -29.22 -2.71
CA GLY A 150 37.18 -29.22 -3.46
C GLY A 150 37.25 -30.39 -4.45
N PRO A 151 37.51 -30.17 -5.76
CA PRO A 151 37.68 -31.25 -6.71
C PRO A 151 39.01 -31.97 -6.50
N SER A 152 39.02 -33.30 -6.61
CA SER A 152 40.21 -34.12 -6.40
C SER A 152 40.87 -34.58 -7.71
N HIS A 153 42.21 -34.53 -7.71
CA HIS A 153 43.14 -35.16 -8.66
C HIS A 153 43.10 -34.74 -10.16
N CYS A 154 44.07 -33.89 -10.56
CA CYS A 154 45.26 -34.39 -11.27
C CYS A 154 46.46 -33.41 -11.20
N ALA A 155 47.66 -33.98 -11.32
CA ALA A 155 49.02 -33.49 -11.03
C ALA A 155 49.59 -32.43 -12.04
N PRO A 156 50.88 -31.99 -11.94
CA PRO A 156 51.52 -31.31 -10.79
C PRO A 156 52.57 -30.20 -11.17
N LYS A 157 53.25 -29.65 -10.14
CA LYS A 157 54.61 -29.04 -10.11
C LYS A 157 54.88 -27.62 -10.67
N THR A 158 55.20 -26.71 -9.73
CA THR A 158 56.32 -25.71 -9.70
C THR A 158 56.48 -24.68 -10.85
N ALA A 159 56.95 -23.44 -10.64
CA ALA A 159 57.76 -22.89 -9.53
C ALA A 159 57.47 -21.39 -9.25
N VAL A 160 58.05 -20.88 -8.15
CA VAL A 160 58.06 -19.47 -7.75
C VAL A 160 59.23 -18.73 -8.41
N THR A 161 58.99 -17.52 -8.94
CA THR A 161 59.99 -16.43 -8.94
C THR A 161 59.31 -15.06 -8.86
N SER A 162 59.71 -14.28 -7.85
CA SER A 162 59.37 -12.85 -7.71
C SER A 162 60.17 -12.00 -8.70
N SER A 163 59.64 -10.85 -9.14
CA SER A 163 60.29 -9.54 -8.97
C SER A 163 59.51 -8.35 -9.56
N SER A 164 59.71 -7.19 -8.93
CA SER A 164 59.22 -5.85 -9.32
C SER A 164 59.85 -5.32 -10.61
N SER A 165 59.13 -4.51 -11.39
CA SER A 165 59.62 -3.16 -11.79
C SER A 165 58.57 -2.28 -12.50
N HIS A 166 58.45 -1.05 -11.97
CA HIS A 166 58.15 0.26 -12.58
C HIS A 166 57.35 0.46 -13.89
N MET A 167 56.50 1.50 -13.81
CA MET A 167 55.87 2.31 -14.87
C MET A 167 56.88 2.89 -15.88
N PRO A 168 56.45 3.32 -17.09
CA PRO A 168 55.97 4.71 -17.23
C PRO A 168 54.69 4.88 -18.08
N ALA A 169 54.02 6.01 -17.87
CA ALA A 169 52.82 6.42 -18.61
C ALA A 169 53.16 6.99 -20.01
N GLN A 170 52.18 6.96 -20.93
CA GLN A 170 52.10 7.92 -22.03
C GLN A 170 50.68 8.44 -22.23
N HIS A 171 50.58 9.75 -22.43
CA HIS A 171 49.36 10.46 -22.82
C HIS A 171 49.09 10.29 -24.31
N ALA A 172 47.81 10.19 -24.68
CA ALA A 172 47.29 10.81 -25.90
C ALA A 172 45.80 11.16 -25.69
N SER A 173 45.41 12.36 -26.10
CA SER A 173 44.02 12.84 -26.14
C SER A 173 43.77 13.45 -27.54
N PRO A 174 42.55 13.89 -27.92
CA PRO A 174 41.86 13.23 -29.02
C PRO A 174 41.75 14.10 -30.30
N THR A 175 41.63 13.45 -31.45
CA THR A 175 41.20 14.11 -32.69
C THR A 175 39.69 14.01 -32.88
N SER A 176 39.05 15.18 -32.84
CA SER A 176 37.64 15.39 -33.17
C SER A 176 37.40 15.35 -34.69
N LEU A 177 36.25 14.80 -35.10
CA LEU A 177 35.60 15.15 -36.36
C LEU A 177 34.09 15.22 -36.16
N SER A 178 33.55 16.44 -36.20
CA SER A 178 32.11 16.69 -36.33
C SER A 178 31.78 16.95 -37.79
N ILE A 179 30.82 16.22 -38.35
CA ILE A 179 30.16 16.60 -39.61
C ILE A 179 28.65 16.39 -39.45
N SER A 180 27.91 17.49 -39.45
CA SER A 180 26.49 17.52 -39.81
C SER A 180 26.37 17.80 -41.31
N PRO A 181 25.31 17.33 -41.97
CA PRO A 181 24.49 18.31 -42.66
C PRO A 181 22.99 18.06 -42.47
N GLY A 182 22.23 19.15 -42.34
CA GLY A 182 20.77 19.10 -42.43
C GLY A 182 20.32 19.09 -43.88
N TYR A 183 19.17 18.47 -44.16
CA TYR A 183 18.45 18.65 -45.42
C TYR A 183 16.97 18.91 -45.13
N ARG A 184 16.43 19.97 -45.71
CA ARG A 184 14.98 20.15 -45.88
C ARG A 184 14.54 19.41 -47.13
N SER A 185 13.37 18.78 -47.11
CA SER A 185 12.51 18.74 -48.28
C SER A 185 11.03 18.67 -47.88
N THR A 186 10.23 19.48 -48.55
CA THR A 186 8.77 19.56 -48.45
C THR A 186 8.15 19.05 -49.75
N VAL A 187 7.20 18.12 -49.67
CA VAL A 187 6.10 17.86 -50.63
C VAL A 187 5.11 16.94 -49.90
N ASP A 188 3.93 17.43 -49.52
CA ASP A 188 2.69 17.49 -50.33
C ASP A 188 1.92 16.17 -50.35
N PHE A 189 0.81 16.14 -49.61
CA PHE A 189 -0.29 15.19 -49.82
C PHE A 189 -1.62 15.94 -49.92
N ASN A 190 -2.32 15.72 -51.04
CA ASN A 190 -3.59 16.37 -51.33
C ASN A 190 -4.69 15.97 -50.33
N ARG A 191 -5.46 16.96 -49.88
CA ARG A 191 -6.65 16.78 -49.05
C ARG A 191 -7.91 17.16 -49.84
N SER A 192 -8.75 16.17 -50.14
CA SER A 192 -10.08 16.40 -50.70
C SER A 192 -11.07 16.91 -49.64
N HIS A 193 -11.96 17.81 -50.04
CA HIS A 193 -13.01 18.40 -49.21
C HIS A 193 -13.98 17.35 -48.62
N THR A 194 -14.62 17.57 -47.46
CA THR A 194 -15.84 18.38 -47.32
C THR A 194 -15.81 19.43 -46.17
N LYS A 195 -16.81 20.34 -46.16
CA LYS A 195 -16.89 21.57 -45.34
C LYS A 195 -17.86 21.46 -44.16
N GLY A 196 -17.68 22.35 -43.16
CA GLY A 196 -18.67 22.69 -42.10
C GLY A 196 -17.98 23.13 -40.79
N VAL A 197 -17.22 24.24 -40.74
CA VAL A 197 -17.70 25.62 -40.41
C VAL A 197 -18.49 25.62 -39.07
N PHE A 198 -17.99 26.18 -37.96
CA PHE A 198 -17.69 27.61 -37.72
C PHE A 198 -16.50 27.83 -36.74
N VAL A 199 -15.86 29.00 -36.78
CA VAL A 199 -14.72 29.42 -35.92
C VAL A 199 -14.99 30.84 -35.36
N PRO A 200 -14.49 31.23 -34.16
CA PRO A 200 -14.95 32.43 -33.43
C PRO A 200 -13.97 33.61 -33.45
N THR A 201 -14.45 34.78 -32.98
CA THR A 201 -13.69 35.97 -32.55
C THR A 201 -14.57 36.74 -31.54
N SER A 202 -14.20 37.20 -30.34
CA SER A 202 -12.95 37.61 -29.64
C SER A 202 -12.88 39.13 -29.41
N SER A 203 -12.33 39.52 -28.25
CA SER A 203 -12.05 40.90 -27.77
C SER A 203 -13.28 41.74 -27.36
N ALA A 204 -13.23 42.73 -26.46
CA ALA A 204 -12.43 43.09 -25.27
C ALA A 204 -12.67 44.60 -25.02
N PHE A 205 -12.92 45.04 -23.78
CA PHE A 205 -12.25 46.19 -23.10
C PHE A 205 -13.02 46.77 -21.88
N ASN A 206 -12.26 46.90 -20.78
CA ASN A 206 -12.20 47.96 -19.76
C ASN A 206 -13.35 48.37 -18.79
N ALA A 207 -12.87 48.57 -17.54
CA ALA A 207 -13.26 49.56 -16.51
C ALA A 207 -14.62 49.42 -15.79
N SER A 208 -14.80 49.88 -14.55
CA SER A 208 -13.89 50.10 -13.40
C SER A 208 -14.74 50.45 -12.16
N SER A 209 -14.28 50.05 -10.96
CA SER A 209 -14.54 50.68 -9.64
C SER A 209 -15.98 51.00 -9.18
N GLY A 210 -16.42 50.36 -8.08
CA GLY A 210 -17.62 50.72 -7.31
C GLY A 210 -17.62 50.11 -5.90
N ALA A 211 -17.47 50.95 -4.88
CA ALA A 211 -17.21 50.63 -3.47
C ALA A 211 -18.29 49.84 -2.69
N ARG A 212 -17.87 49.17 -1.58
CA ARG A 212 -18.41 49.17 -0.16
C ARG A 212 -19.92 49.42 0.08
N SER A 213 -20.62 48.89 1.11
CA SER A 213 -20.27 48.23 2.39
C SER A 213 -21.58 47.89 3.18
N GLN A 214 -21.54 46.97 4.18
CA GLN A 214 -22.52 46.74 5.29
C GLN A 214 -23.97 46.30 4.91
N THR A 215 -24.62 45.22 5.39
CA THR A 215 -24.85 44.52 6.70
C THR A 215 -26.03 45.03 7.56
N SER A 216 -27.01 44.14 7.79
CA SER A 216 -28.06 44.13 8.87
C SER A 216 -29.09 45.29 8.89
N ASP A 217 -30.39 45.14 9.20
CA ASP A 217 -31.08 44.17 10.07
C ASP A 217 -32.64 44.19 9.94
N MET A 218 -33.28 43.09 10.37
CA MET A 218 -34.58 42.94 11.08
C MET A 218 -35.96 43.38 10.51
N ILE A 219 -36.85 42.35 10.40
CA ILE A 219 -38.25 42.23 10.90
C ILE A 219 -39.32 43.30 10.52
N GLY A 220 -40.45 42.82 10.01
CA GLY A 220 -41.59 43.62 9.50
C GLY A 220 -42.77 43.82 10.47
N ASP A 221 -43.92 44.26 9.94
CA ASP A 221 -45.30 44.12 10.49
C ASP A 221 -46.39 44.64 9.50
N GLY A 222 -47.64 44.12 9.60
CA GLY A 222 -48.95 44.65 9.13
C GLY A 222 -49.22 44.93 7.63
N GLY A 223 -50.42 44.72 7.06
CA GLY A 223 -51.68 44.15 7.58
C GLY A 223 -52.90 44.35 6.62
N ASP A 224 -53.90 43.47 6.75
CA ASP A 224 -55.36 43.60 6.47
C ASP A 224 -56.01 43.65 5.04
N LEU A 225 -56.66 42.52 4.67
CA LEU A 225 -58.12 42.26 4.49
C LEU A 225 -58.97 43.06 3.46
N PRO A 226 -60.21 42.64 3.09
CA PRO A 226 -61.07 41.52 3.59
C PRO A 226 -61.24 40.36 2.55
N ASP A 227 -62.17 39.38 2.59
CA ASP A 227 -63.42 39.14 3.36
C ASP A 227 -63.80 37.63 3.45
N ASP A 228 -64.93 37.30 4.11
CA ASP A 228 -65.53 35.94 4.34
C ASP A 228 -67.03 35.95 3.85
N PRO A 229 -67.99 35.00 4.09
CA PRO A 229 -67.96 33.77 4.91
C PRO A 229 -68.66 32.48 4.38
N LEU A 230 -68.47 31.36 5.10
CA LEU A 230 -69.51 30.63 5.89
C LEU A 230 -69.15 29.15 6.26
N LEU A 231 -68.93 28.90 7.58
CA LEU A 231 -69.29 27.73 8.44
C LEU A 231 -69.32 26.28 7.88
N GLY A 232 -68.80 25.21 8.52
CA GLY A 232 -68.51 24.91 9.94
C GLY A 232 -69.61 24.03 10.58
N GLY A 233 -69.41 22.94 11.33
CA GLY A 233 -68.25 22.12 11.76
C GLY A 233 -68.72 21.04 12.77
N SER A 234 -67.93 20.02 13.13
CA SER A 234 -68.15 19.22 14.38
C SER A 234 -66.97 18.31 14.79
N ILE A 235 -66.84 18.18 16.10
CA ILE A 235 -65.76 17.63 16.96
C ILE A 235 -65.83 16.09 17.06
N ASN A 236 -64.70 15.38 17.19
CA ASN A 236 -64.48 14.37 18.27
C ASN A 236 -63.11 13.66 18.29
N SER A 237 -62.40 13.84 19.42
CA SER A 237 -61.61 12.87 20.21
C SER A 237 -60.67 11.80 19.59
N ALA A 238 -59.37 12.06 19.74
CA ALA A 238 -58.35 11.21 20.41
C ALA A 238 -57.83 9.86 19.88
N ALA A 239 -56.53 9.66 20.18
CA ALA A 239 -55.80 8.41 20.48
C ALA A 239 -55.11 7.62 19.34
N ASN A 240 -53.83 7.97 19.14
CA ASN A 240 -52.68 7.05 19.03
C ASN A 240 -52.87 5.64 18.43
N ARG A 241 -52.28 5.45 17.25
CA ARG A 241 -51.33 4.35 17.04
C ARG A 241 -50.03 4.90 16.46
N GLN A 242 -48.99 4.92 17.28
CA GLN A 242 -47.62 4.97 16.79
C GLN A 242 -47.36 3.69 15.98
N VAL A 243 -47.21 3.83 14.67
CA VAL A 243 -46.49 2.82 13.89
C VAL A 243 -45.03 3.17 14.07
N LEU A 244 -44.27 2.27 14.69
CA LEU A 244 -42.83 2.37 14.76
C LEU A 244 -42.28 2.30 13.33
N ASP A 245 -41.58 3.35 12.90
CA ASP A 245 -40.79 3.30 11.67
C ASP A 245 -39.67 2.26 11.86
N ILE A 246 -39.93 1.05 11.38
CA ILE A 246 -38.91 0.04 11.16
C ILE A 246 -38.02 0.61 10.05
N PRO A 247 -36.69 0.74 10.24
CA PRO A 247 -35.80 1.20 9.19
C PRO A 247 -36.00 0.32 7.96
N THR A 248 -36.52 0.91 6.89
CA THR A 248 -36.68 0.20 5.63
C THR A 248 -35.29 -0.23 5.20
N LYS A 249 -35.05 -1.53 5.02
CA LYS A 249 -33.80 -2.03 4.42
C LYS A 249 -33.55 -1.20 3.17
N LEU A 250 -32.42 -0.49 3.11
CA LEU A 250 -32.08 0.35 1.96
C LEU A 250 -32.20 -0.51 0.72
N GLN A 251 -33.18 -0.16 -0.13
CA GLN A 251 -33.46 -0.92 -1.33
C GLN A 251 -32.25 -0.79 -2.25
N GLU A 252 -31.60 -1.92 -2.55
CA GLU A 252 -30.38 -1.86 -3.36
C GLU A 252 -30.67 -1.23 -4.72
N ARG A 253 -29.77 -0.36 -5.15
CA ARG A 253 -29.81 0.26 -6.46
C ARG A 253 -29.81 -0.81 -7.55
N ASP A 254 -30.73 -0.69 -8.51
CA ASP A 254 -30.64 -1.44 -9.75
C ASP A 254 -29.58 -0.82 -10.67
N PHE A 255 -28.76 -1.69 -11.25
CA PHE A 255 -27.71 -1.34 -12.19
C PHE A 255 -28.05 -1.78 -13.63
N ALA A 256 -29.22 -2.37 -13.86
CA ALA A 256 -29.69 -2.73 -15.19
C ALA A 256 -29.68 -1.51 -16.14
N GLY A 257 -29.07 -1.67 -17.32
CA GLY A 257 -28.96 -0.61 -18.32
C GLY A 257 -27.87 0.45 -18.05
N THR A 258 -27.11 0.34 -16.96
CA THR A 258 -25.92 1.19 -16.74
C THR A 258 -24.76 0.82 -17.69
N PRO A 259 -23.80 1.72 -17.97
CA PRO A 259 -22.67 1.44 -18.87
C PRO A 259 -21.86 0.21 -18.45
N TYR A 260 -21.47 -0.63 -19.42
CA TYR A 260 -20.71 -1.86 -19.18
C TYR A 260 -19.31 -1.57 -18.64
N VAL A 261 -18.98 -2.08 -17.44
CA VAL A 261 -17.63 -2.03 -16.87
C VAL A 261 -17.03 -3.43 -16.88
N PRO A 262 -15.96 -3.70 -17.64
CA PRO A 262 -15.38 -5.03 -17.74
C PRO A 262 -14.67 -5.43 -16.44
N VAL A 263 -14.90 -6.65 -15.99
CA VAL A 263 -14.39 -7.20 -14.73
C VAL A 263 -13.30 -8.24 -14.99
N TYR A 264 -12.17 -8.06 -14.32
CA TYR A 264 -11.00 -8.94 -14.39
C TYR A 264 -10.73 -9.53 -13.01
N ALA A 265 -10.20 -10.75 -12.94
CA ALA A 265 -9.67 -11.31 -11.70
C ALA A 265 -8.13 -11.26 -11.69
N MET A 266 -7.52 -10.71 -10.64
CA MET A 266 -6.06 -10.82 -10.46
C MET A 266 -5.71 -12.27 -10.14
N LEU A 267 -4.73 -12.86 -10.82
CA LEU A 267 -4.24 -14.21 -10.55
C LEU A 267 -3.44 -14.26 -9.23
N PRO A 268 -3.22 -15.43 -8.59
CA PRO A 268 -2.34 -15.55 -7.42
C PRO A 268 -0.94 -14.95 -7.67
N LEU A 269 -0.33 -14.31 -6.65
CA LEU A 269 1.01 -13.71 -6.77
C LEU A 269 2.05 -14.75 -7.20
N GLY A 270 2.00 -15.93 -6.57
CA GLY A 270 2.83 -17.10 -6.85
C GLY A 270 2.39 -17.97 -8.03
N VAL A 271 1.60 -17.44 -9.00
CA VAL A 271 1.19 -18.22 -10.19
C VAL A 271 2.39 -18.65 -11.06
N MET A 272 3.52 -17.96 -10.94
CA MET A 272 4.81 -18.35 -11.52
C MET A 272 5.81 -18.74 -10.44
N SER A 273 6.53 -19.85 -10.67
CA SER A 273 7.71 -20.22 -9.88
C SER A 273 8.91 -19.32 -10.22
N MET A 274 9.89 -19.26 -9.32
CA MET A 274 11.17 -18.57 -9.55
C MET A 274 11.99 -19.10 -10.76
N LYS A 275 11.56 -20.18 -11.42
CA LYS A 275 12.15 -20.70 -12.66
C LYS A 275 11.40 -20.26 -13.93
N CYS A 276 10.37 -19.42 -13.79
CA CYS A 276 9.38 -19.13 -14.83
C CYS A 276 8.63 -20.39 -15.31
N GLU A 277 8.12 -21.17 -14.35
CA GLU A 277 7.23 -22.32 -14.60
C GLU A 277 5.85 -22.01 -13.98
N LEU A 278 4.77 -22.34 -14.71
CA LEU A 278 3.39 -22.13 -14.24
C LEU A 278 3.07 -23.10 -13.10
N VAL A 279 2.68 -22.57 -11.94
CA VAL A 279 2.28 -23.36 -10.75
C VAL A 279 0.84 -23.83 -10.91
N ASP A 280 0.59 -25.10 -10.59
CA ASP A 280 -0.70 -25.81 -10.74
C ASP A 280 -1.53 -25.41 -12.01
N PRO A 281 -1.05 -25.76 -13.22
CA PRO A 281 -1.76 -25.43 -14.45
C PRO A 281 -3.19 -25.99 -14.50
N ASP A 282 -3.42 -27.19 -13.96
CA ASP A 282 -4.71 -27.88 -14.02
C ASP A 282 -5.72 -27.31 -13.03
N GLY A 283 -5.29 -26.95 -11.82
CA GLY A 283 -6.11 -26.22 -10.84
C GLY A 283 -6.48 -24.84 -11.35
N LEU A 284 -5.50 -24.09 -11.90
CA LEU A 284 -5.76 -22.79 -12.51
C LEU A 284 -6.75 -22.89 -13.68
N VAL A 285 -6.59 -23.84 -14.60
CA VAL A 285 -7.55 -24.05 -15.71
C VAL A 285 -8.98 -24.33 -15.20
N LYS A 286 -9.14 -25.06 -14.10
CA LYS A 286 -10.46 -25.30 -13.47
C LYS A 286 -11.05 -23.99 -12.91
N GLN A 287 -10.26 -23.21 -12.19
CA GLN A 287 -10.67 -21.92 -11.64
C GLN A 287 -11.05 -20.92 -12.75
N LEU A 288 -10.21 -20.80 -13.80
CA LEU A 288 -10.48 -19.90 -14.93
C LEU A 288 -11.74 -20.30 -15.71
N LYS A 289 -12.00 -21.60 -15.90
CA LYS A 289 -13.27 -22.08 -16.48
C LYS A 289 -14.49 -21.70 -15.63
N LEU A 290 -14.36 -21.75 -14.30
CA LEU A 290 -15.41 -21.34 -13.37
C LEU A 290 -15.66 -19.83 -13.42
N LEU A 291 -14.61 -19.00 -13.40
CA LEU A 291 -14.69 -17.55 -13.61
C LEU A 291 -15.31 -17.21 -14.98
N LYS A 292 -14.93 -17.92 -16.04
CA LYS A 292 -15.52 -17.70 -17.37
C LYS A 292 -17.02 -18.06 -17.42
N SER A 293 -17.46 -19.05 -16.63
CA SER A 293 -18.88 -19.42 -16.52
C SER A 293 -19.76 -18.36 -15.82
N ILE A 294 -19.14 -17.44 -15.08
CA ILE A 294 -19.81 -16.27 -14.48
C ILE A 294 -19.61 -14.98 -15.30
N ASN A 295 -19.19 -15.13 -16.57
CA ASN A 295 -19.02 -14.09 -17.59
C ASN A 295 -17.85 -13.10 -17.40
N ILE A 296 -16.85 -13.41 -16.57
CA ILE A 296 -15.68 -12.52 -16.43
C ILE A 296 -14.96 -12.28 -17.77
N ASP A 297 -14.61 -11.01 -18.00
CA ASP A 297 -13.96 -10.52 -19.21
C ASP A 297 -12.56 -11.11 -19.38
N GLY A 298 -11.80 -11.15 -18.28
CA GLY A 298 -10.38 -11.47 -18.33
C GLY A 298 -9.71 -11.69 -16.99
N VAL A 299 -8.39 -11.76 -17.02
CA VAL A 299 -7.55 -11.82 -15.82
C VAL A 299 -6.46 -10.76 -15.85
N MET A 300 -5.94 -10.41 -14.68
CA MET A 300 -4.75 -9.58 -14.52
C MET A 300 -3.61 -10.41 -13.93
N VAL A 301 -2.39 -10.21 -14.44
CA VAL A 301 -1.21 -10.95 -13.97
C VAL A 301 0.04 -10.07 -13.87
N ASP A 302 0.80 -10.29 -12.81
CA ASP A 302 2.11 -9.71 -12.57
C ASP A 302 3.19 -10.41 -13.42
N CYS A 303 3.85 -9.68 -14.32
CA CYS A 303 5.06 -10.13 -15.04
C CYS A 303 6.30 -9.69 -14.27
N TRP A 304 6.71 -10.51 -13.30
CA TRP A 304 7.79 -10.25 -12.36
C TRP A 304 9.16 -10.15 -13.02
N TRP A 305 9.76 -8.96 -12.95
CA TRP A 305 11.11 -8.72 -13.47
C TRP A 305 12.15 -9.69 -12.88
N GLY A 306 12.03 -9.96 -11.58
CA GLY A 306 12.87 -10.89 -10.83
C GLY A 306 12.80 -12.37 -11.24
N ILE A 307 11.72 -12.78 -11.92
CA ILE A 307 11.57 -14.14 -12.48
C ILE A 307 12.08 -14.17 -13.92
N VAL A 308 11.73 -13.17 -14.71
CA VAL A 308 11.95 -13.18 -16.17
C VAL A 308 13.40 -12.85 -16.54
N GLU A 309 14.02 -11.84 -15.91
CA GLU A 309 15.44 -11.46 -16.15
C GLU A 309 16.35 -11.92 -14.99
N ALA A 310 15.97 -13.01 -14.30
CA ALA A 310 16.47 -13.40 -12.98
C ALA A 310 18.01 -13.50 -12.88
N HIS A 311 18.65 -14.16 -13.86
CA HIS A 311 20.04 -14.60 -13.75
C HIS A 311 21.06 -13.61 -14.30
N ALA A 312 20.75 -12.95 -15.43
CA ALA A 312 21.69 -12.08 -16.11
C ALA A 312 20.98 -10.99 -16.93
N PRO A 313 21.61 -9.81 -17.12
CA PRO A 313 21.13 -8.78 -18.02
C PRO A 313 20.76 -9.31 -19.41
N GLN A 314 19.59 -8.90 -19.90
CA GLN A 314 19.05 -9.20 -21.23
C GLN A 314 18.83 -10.70 -21.53
N GLN A 315 18.84 -11.56 -20.50
CA GLN A 315 18.45 -12.97 -20.62
C GLN A 315 17.03 -13.16 -20.09
N TYR A 316 16.06 -12.96 -20.98
CA TYR A 316 14.63 -13.03 -20.65
C TYR A 316 14.09 -14.45 -20.81
N ASN A 317 13.51 -15.02 -19.75
CA ASN A 317 12.73 -16.24 -19.82
C ASN A 317 11.23 -15.94 -19.67
N TRP A 318 10.48 -16.14 -20.76
CA TRP A 318 9.03 -15.96 -20.80
C TRP A 318 8.26 -17.30 -20.82
N SER A 319 8.89 -18.46 -20.59
CA SER A 319 8.29 -19.79 -20.78
C SER A 319 6.97 -20.01 -20.04
N GLY A 320 6.93 -19.70 -18.74
CA GLY A 320 5.74 -19.86 -17.91
C GLY A 320 4.61 -18.91 -18.31
N TYR A 321 4.95 -17.66 -18.61
CA TYR A 321 4.00 -16.66 -19.10
C TYR A 321 3.43 -17.02 -20.47
N LYS A 322 4.22 -17.56 -21.41
CA LYS A 322 3.72 -18.13 -22.68
C LYS A 322 2.72 -19.25 -22.45
N ARG A 323 2.99 -20.17 -21.52
CA ARG A 323 2.03 -21.25 -21.19
C ARG A 323 0.74 -20.69 -20.58
N LEU A 324 0.84 -19.72 -19.68
CA LEU A 324 -0.31 -19.07 -19.05
C LEU A 324 -1.16 -18.30 -20.07
N PHE A 325 -0.55 -17.47 -20.91
CA PHE A 325 -1.28 -16.63 -21.85
C PHE A 325 -1.98 -17.47 -22.91
N GLN A 326 -1.39 -18.61 -23.30
CA GLN A 326 -2.05 -19.56 -24.19
C GLN A 326 -3.30 -20.18 -23.54
N ILE A 327 -3.27 -20.51 -22.24
CA ILE A 327 -4.47 -20.95 -21.50
C ILE A 327 -5.55 -19.85 -21.50
N VAL A 328 -5.18 -18.59 -21.26
CA VAL A 328 -6.10 -17.44 -21.28
C VAL A 328 -6.72 -17.24 -22.68
N LYS A 329 -5.92 -17.39 -23.75
CA LYS A 329 -6.37 -17.34 -25.15
C LYS A 329 -7.31 -18.49 -25.50
N GLU A 330 -6.97 -19.74 -25.12
CA GLU A 330 -7.82 -20.93 -25.29
C GLU A 330 -9.18 -20.78 -24.59
N LEU A 331 -9.21 -20.15 -23.42
CA LEU A 331 -10.44 -19.85 -22.67
C LEU A 331 -11.19 -18.59 -23.15
N LYS A 332 -10.70 -17.91 -24.20
CA LYS A 332 -11.29 -16.69 -24.78
C LYS A 332 -11.51 -15.60 -23.72
N MET A 333 -10.49 -15.37 -22.91
CA MET A 333 -10.42 -14.33 -21.89
C MET A 333 -9.46 -13.22 -22.34
N LYS A 334 -9.71 -11.99 -21.89
CA LYS A 334 -8.77 -10.87 -22.06
C LYS A 334 -7.71 -10.90 -20.96
N LEU A 335 -6.62 -10.19 -21.19
CA LEU A 335 -5.47 -10.15 -20.30
C LEU A 335 -5.04 -8.70 -20.02
N GLN A 336 -4.95 -8.35 -18.75
CA GLN A 336 -4.19 -7.17 -18.30
C GLN A 336 -2.86 -7.63 -17.73
N VAL A 337 -1.76 -6.98 -18.10
CA VAL A 337 -0.42 -7.42 -17.69
C VAL A 337 0.29 -6.29 -16.95
N VAL A 338 0.79 -6.58 -15.75
CA VAL A 338 1.58 -5.65 -14.95
C VAL A 338 3.06 -5.86 -15.26
N MET A 339 3.78 -4.81 -15.66
CA MET A 339 5.24 -4.81 -15.78
C MET A 339 5.84 -4.60 -14.38
N SER A 340 5.98 -5.69 -13.62
CA SER A 340 6.29 -5.66 -12.19
C SER A 340 7.80 -5.52 -11.95
N PHE A 341 8.29 -4.28 -12.05
CA PHE A 341 9.68 -3.86 -11.76
C PHE A 341 10.01 -3.73 -10.26
N HIS A 342 9.30 -4.46 -9.42
CA HIS A 342 9.40 -4.42 -7.97
C HIS A 342 9.44 -5.83 -7.36
N GLU A 343 9.92 -5.93 -6.14
CA GLU A 343 9.85 -7.13 -5.30
C GLU A 343 8.40 -7.37 -4.84
N CYS A 344 7.97 -8.64 -4.90
CA CYS A 344 6.82 -9.12 -4.13
C CYS A 344 7.32 -9.63 -2.78
N GLY A 345 6.68 -9.25 -1.68
CA GLY A 345 7.04 -9.67 -0.34
C GLY A 345 7.34 -8.49 0.57
N GLY A 346 6.74 -8.50 1.76
CA GLY A 346 6.94 -7.48 2.79
C GLY A 346 5.88 -6.38 2.81
N ASN A 347 4.97 -6.33 1.84
CA ASN A 347 3.77 -5.49 1.87
C ASN A 347 2.55 -6.27 2.39
N VAL A 348 1.48 -5.55 2.73
CA VAL A 348 0.23 -6.16 3.24
C VAL A 348 -0.47 -6.90 2.10
N GLY A 349 -0.65 -8.21 2.25
CA GLY A 349 -1.29 -9.07 1.26
C GLY A 349 -0.33 -9.92 0.43
N ASP A 350 0.98 -9.73 0.57
CA ASP A 350 1.98 -10.59 -0.10
C ASP A 350 2.10 -11.94 0.62
N ASP A 351 1.75 -13.03 -0.08
CA ASP A 351 1.88 -14.41 0.39
C ASP A 351 3.13 -15.15 -0.15
N VAL A 352 3.88 -14.50 -1.05
CA VAL A 352 5.11 -15.01 -1.66
C VAL A 352 6.22 -13.96 -1.63
N CYS A 353 7.48 -14.43 -1.72
CA CYS A 353 8.66 -13.59 -1.86
C CYS A 353 9.27 -13.77 -3.27
N ILE A 354 9.23 -12.72 -4.07
CA ILE A 354 9.79 -12.66 -5.43
C ILE A 354 10.67 -11.40 -5.48
N PRO A 355 11.98 -11.51 -5.18
CA PRO A 355 12.87 -10.35 -5.15
C PRO A 355 13.14 -9.79 -6.56
N LEU A 356 13.76 -8.61 -6.63
CA LEU A 356 14.40 -8.11 -7.86
C LEU A 356 15.44 -9.12 -8.41
N PRO A 357 15.82 -9.06 -9.70
CA PRO A 357 16.76 -10.00 -10.30
C PRO A 357 18.06 -10.16 -9.51
N HIS A 358 18.60 -11.37 -9.46
CA HIS A 358 19.77 -11.68 -8.65
C HIS A 358 20.95 -10.75 -8.96
N TRP A 359 21.19 -10.50 -10.25
CA TRP A 359 22.26 -9.61 -10.72
C TRP A 359 22.11 -8.15 -10.27
N VAL A 360 20.89 -7.69 -9.96
CA VAL A 360 20.63 -6.35 -9.37
C VAL A 360 20.97 -6.36 -7.89
N ALA A 361 20.58 -7.41 -7.16
CA ALA A 361 20.96 -7.59 -5.76
C ALA A 361 22.49 -7.72 -5.57
N GLU A 362 23.22 -8.30 -6.54
CA GLU A 362 24.69 -8.26 -6.55
C GLU A 362 25.25 -6.84 -6.62
N ILE A 363 24.70 -5.99 -7.50
CA ILE A 363 25.11 -4.59 -7.62
C ILE A 363 24.80 -3.85 -6.33
N GLY A 364 23.60 -4.03 -5.78
CA GLY A 364 23.17 -3.41 -4.51
C GLY A 364 24.08 -3.72 -3.32
N ARG A 365 24.74 -4.90 -3.28
CA ARG A 365 25.76 -5.22 -2.26
C ARG A 365 27.03 -4.36 -2.40
N THR A 366 27.35 -3.88 -3.59
CA THR A 366 28.54 -3.05 -3.88
C THR A 366 28.24 -1.54 -3.99
N ASN A 367 27.00 -1.20 -4.34
CA ASN A 367 26.50 0.15 -4.59
C ASN A 367 25.07 0.22 -3.98
N PRO A 368 24.94 0.34 -2.65
CA PRO A 368 23.63 0.31 -1.97
C PRO A 368 22.74 1.50 -2.32
N ASP A 369 23.30 2.56 -2.91
CA ASP A 369 22.56 3.74 -3.36
C ASP A 369 21.76 3.52 -4.66
N ILE A 370 21.80 2.33 -5.28
CA ILE A 370 20.80 1.99 -6.32
C ILE A 370 19.38 1.85 -5.75
N PHE A 371 19.25 1.78 -4.42
CA PHE A 371 18.00 1.59 -3.70
C PHE A 371 17.57 2.86 -2.96
N PHE A 372 16.26 3.03 -2.80
CA PHE A 372 15.72 4.12 -1.99
C PHE A 372 16.25 4.05 -0.55
N THR A 373 16.44 5.22 0.05
CA THR A 373 17.17 5.32 1.32
C THR A 373 16.55 6.38 2.21
N ASP A 374 16.29 6.01 3.45
CA ASP A 374 15.75 6.91 4.46
C ASP A 374 16.83 7.69 5.22
N ARG A 375 16.41 8.58 6.13
CA ARG A 375 17.32 9.47 6.87
C ARG A 375 18.30 8.71 7.77
N ALA A 376 17.96 7.49 8.20
CA ALA A 376 18.82 6.64 9.01
C ALA A 376 19.81 5.81 8.16
N GLY A 377 19.73 5.90 6.83
CA GLY A 377 20.58 5.15 5.90
C GLY A 377 20.10 3.71 5.65
N ARG A 378 18.89 3.33 6.09
CA ARG A 378 18.29 2.03 5.77
C ARG A 378 17.90 2.03 4.29
N ARG A 379 18.10 0.89 3.62
CA ARG A 379 17.96 0.74 2.16
C ARG A 379 16.72 -0.08 1.86
N ASP A 380 15.85 0.43 1.01
CA ASP A 380 14.67 -0.28 0.54
C ASP A 380 14.95 -0.97 -0.80
N SER A 381 15.14 -2.29 -0.76
CA SER A 381 15.45 -3.14 -1.92
C SER A 381 14.27 -3.41 -2.86
N GLU A 382 13.08 -2.90 -2.57
CA GLU A 382 11.86 -3.31 -3.27
C GLU A 382 11.85 -2.86 -4.74
N CYS A 383 12.44 -1.71 -5.04
CA CYS A 383 12.61 -1.19 -6.39
C CYS A 383 13.86 -0.29 -6.47
N LEU A 384 14.29 0.05 -7.69
CA LEU A 384 15.43 0.95 -7.88
C LEU A 384 15.05 2.40 -7.55
N SER A 385 15.96 3.13 -6.89
CA SER A 385 15.82 4.57 -6.69
C SER A 385 15.76 5.30 -8.04
N TRP A 386 14.81 6.23 -8.19
CA TRP A 386 14.71 7.07 -9.38
C TRP A 386 15.96 7.95 -9.60
N GLY A 387 16.84 8.07 -8.60
CA GLY A 387 18.17 8.66 -8.75
C GLY A 387 19.04 7.94 -9.80
N VAL A 388 18.84 6.64 -10.03
CA VAL A 388 19.62 5.85 -11.03
C VAL A 388 18.95 5.71 -12.40
N ASP A 389 17.82 6.38 -12.65
CA ASP A 389 17.12 6.41 -13.96
C ASP A 389 18.06 6.69 -15.14
N LYS A 390 19.03 7.58 -14.94
CA LYS A 390 19.95 8.10 -15.97
C LYS A 390 21.43 7.77 -15.71
N GLU A 391 21.73 6.99 -14.67
CA GLU A 391 23.10 6.68 -14.26
C GLU A 391 23.45 5.24 -14.70
N ARG A 392 24.61 5.04 -15.34
CA ARG A 392 25.00 3.75 -15.97
C ARG A 392 25.55 2.72 -14.98
N VAL A 393 24.84 2.52 -13.87
CA VAL A 393 25.28 1.68 -12.73
C VAL A 393 24.79 0.23 -12.81
N LEU A 394 23.92 -0.10 -13.77
CA LEU A 394 23.32 -1.44 -13.91
C LEU A 394 24.08 -2.26 -14.97
N ARG A 395 25.33 -2.63 -14.65
CA ARG A 395 26.27 -3.30 -15.58
C ARG A 395 26.39 -2.55 -16.92
N GLY A 396 26.51 -1.22 -16.87
CA GLY A 396 26.63 -0.33 -18.02
C GLY A 396 25.31 0.24 -18.57
N ARG A 397 24.15 -0.31 -18.14
CA ARG A 397 22.82 0.25 -18.45
C ARG A 397 22.35 1.24 -17.38
N THR A 398 21.40 2.10 -17.72
CA THR A 398 20.59 2.87 -16.76
C THR A 398 19.29 2.14 -16.41
N ALA A 399 18.60 2.53 -15.33
CA ALA A 399 17.30 1.93 -14.97
C ALA A 399 16.25 2.06 -16.10
N LEU A 400 16.21 3.21 -16.78
CA LEU A 400 15.30 3.43 -17.92
C LEU A 400 15.58 2.50 -19.11
N GLU A 401 16.84 2.21 -19.40
CA GLU A 401 17.22 1.25 -20.44
C GLU A 401 16.81 -0.17 -20.06
N VAL A 402 17.00 -0.56 -18.79
CA VAL A 402 16.56 -1.86 -18.25
C VAL A 402 15.04 -2.04 -18.40
N TYR A 403 14.25 -1.07 -17.97
CA TYR A 403 12.79 -1.12 -18.08
C TYR A 403 12.33 -1.17 -19.55
N PHE A 404 12.97 -0.39 -20.43
CA PHE A 404 12.62 -0.37 -21.85
C PHE A 404 13.01 -1.67 -22.58
N ASP A 405 14.20 -2.21 -22.31
CA ASP A 405 14.62 -3.51 -22.86
C ASP A 405 13.64 -4.62 -22.45
N TYR A 406 13.21 -4.63 -21.19
CA TYR A 406 12.22 -5.59 -20.66
C TYR A 406 10.86 -5.46 -21.35
N MET A 407 10.32 -4.24 -21.45
CA MET A 407 9.05 -3.97 -22.14
C MET A 407 9.12 -4.33 -23.63
N ARG A 408 10.25 -4.09 -24.29
CA ARG A 408 10.47 -4.50 -25.69
C ARG A 408 10.59 -6.01 -25.86
N SER A 409 11.26 -6.70 -24.93
CA SER A 409 11.32 -8.16 -24.92
C SER A 409 9.92 -8.75 -24.77
N PHE A 410 9.12 -8.23 -23.83
CA PHE A 410 7.71 -8.61 -23.67
C PHE A 410 6.90 -8.35 -24.95
N ARG A 411 7.02 -7.15 -25.55
CA ARG A 411 6.32 -6.81 -26.79
C ARG A 411 6.65 -7.79 -27.91
N ALA A 412 7.91 -8.18 -28.08
CA ALA A 412 8.34 -9.10 -29.12
C ALA A 412 7.90 -10.55 -28.87
N ASP A 413 8.01 -11.04 -27.63
CA ASP A 413 7.70 -12.44 -27.29
C ASP A 413 6.20 -12.76 -27.28
N PHE A 414 5.35 -11.74 -27.23
CA PHE A 414 3.89 -11.86 -27.16
C PHE A 414 3.14 -11.12 -28.29
N ASP A 415 3.81 -10.83 -29.40
CA ASP A 415 3.26 -10.06 -30.54
C ASP A 415 1.86 -10.49 -30.99
N GLU A 416 1.68 -11.79 -31.24
CA GLU A 416 0.40 -12.42 -31.61
C GLU A 416 -0.74 -12.10 -30.61
N PHE A 417 -0.45 -11.96 -29.31
CA PHE A 417 -1.46 -11.65 -28.28
C PHE A 417 -1.87 -10.17 -28.28
N PHE A 418 -1.03 -9.27 -28.82
CA PHE A 418 -1.40 -7.88 -29.08
C PHE A 418 -2.20 -7.77 -30.38
N GLU A 419 -1.79 -8.46 -31.45
CA GLU A 419 -2.51 -8.48 -32.74
C GLU A 419 -3.91 -9.07 -32.63
N ASP A 420 -4.08 -10.18 -31.89
CA ASP A 420 -5.39 -10.76 -31.55
C ASP A 420 -6.19 -9.89 -30.54
N GLY A 421 -5.58 -8.83 -30.00
CA GLY A 421 -6.14 -7.99 -28.94
C GLY A 421 -6.48 -8.75 -27.66
N ILE A 422 -5.81 -9.89 -27.38
CA ILE A 422 -5.99 -10.64 -26.11
C ILE A 422 -5.47 -9.80 -24.95
N ILE A 423 -4.29 -9.20 -25.11
CA ILE A 423 -3.76 -8.20 -24.17
C ILE A 423 -4.54 -6.91 -24.36
N SER A 424 -5.38 -6.55 -23.39
CA SER A 424 -6.22 -5.34 -23.42
C SER A 424 -5.58 -4.14 -22.73
N ARG A 425 -4.65 -4.36 -21.80
CA ARG A 425 -3.97 -3.30 -21.04
C ARG A 425 -2.59 -3.74 -20.56
N ILE A 426 -1.62 -2.82 -20.60
CA ILE A 426 -0.35 -2.92 -19.86
C ILE A 426 -0.38 -1.95 -18.68
N VAL A 427 -0.27 -2.44 -17.45
CA VAL A 427 -0.04 -1.61 -16.26
C VAL A 427 1.47 -1.52 -16.05
N VAL A 428 2.02 -0.32 -16.04
CA VAL A 428 3.46 -0.09 -15.91
C VAL A 428 3.80 0.14 -14.44
N GLY A 429 4.68 -0.70 -13.88
CA GLY A 429 5.18 -0.51 -12.52
C GLY A 429 6.11 0.70 -12.44
N LEU A 430 5.87 1.61 -11.48
CA LEU A 430 6.60 2.89 -11.35
C LEU A 430 7.30 3.08 -10.00
N GLY A 431 7.35 2.05 -9.16
CA GLY A 431 7.88 2.11 -7.81
C GLY A 431 7.48 0.90 -6.97
N PRO A 432 7.48 1.01 -5.61
CA PRO A 432 7.06 -0.05 -4.70
C PRO A 432 5.59 -0.42 -4.92
N CYS A 433 5.24 -1.70 -4.76
CA CYS A 433 3.96 -2.30 -5.20
C CYS A 433 3.58 -2.02 -6.67
N GLY A 434 4.53 -1.58 -7.52
CA GLY A 434 4.27 -1.08 -8.87
C GLY A 434 3.65 0.32 -8.92
N GLU A 435 3.49 0.99 -7.78
CA GLU A 435 2.80 2.27 -7.65
C GLU A 435 3.74 3.46 -7.85
N LEU A 436 3.24 4.54 -8.42
CA LEU A 436 3.98 5.81 -8.53
C LEU A 436 4.02 6.54 -7.18
N ARG A 437 4.88 6.09 -6.27
CA ARG A 437 5.20 6.70 -4.97
C ARG A 437 6.60 6.33 -4.50
N TYR A 438 7.09 7.01 -3.46
CA TYR A 438 8.25 6.53 -2.69
C TYR A 438 7.85 5.41 -1.69
N PRO A 439 8.80 4.55 -1.26
CA PRO A 439 8.57 3.58 -0.19
C PRO A 439 8.61 4.27 1.18
N SER A 440 7.69 5.20 1.44
CA SER A 440 7.69 6.03 2.66
C SER A 440 7.11 5.35 3.89
N ASN A 441 6.36 4.26 3.71
CA ASN A 441 5.65 3.51 4.73
C ASN A 441 6.02 1.99 4.81
N PRO A 442 7.31 1.58 4.73
CA PRO A 442 7.69 0.17 4.60
C PRO A 442 7.56 -0.57 5.93
N VAL A 443 6.72 -1.60 5.95
CA VAL A 443 6.45 -2.45 7.15
C VAL A 443 7.74 -3.08 7.69
N LYS A 444 8.67 -3.43 6.78
CA LYS A 444 10.00 -4.01 7.07
C LYS A 444 10.96 -3.07 7.82
N HIS A 445 10.79 -1.75 7.73
CA HIS A 445 11.55 -0.79 8.55
C HIS A 445 10.80 -0.36 9.82
N GLY A 446 9.71 -1.05 10.16
CA GLY A 446 8.96 -0.82 11.39
C GLY A 446 7.84 0.23 11.28
N TRP A 447 7.51 0.71 10.08
CA TRP A 447 6.32 1.54 9.89
C TRP A 447 5.05 0.77 10.27
N ARG A 448 4.11 1.45 10.93
CA ARG A 448 2.78 0.93 11.31
C ARG A 448 1.74 2.01 11.03
N TYR A 449 0.59 1.62 10.49
CA TYR A 449 -0.54 2.53 10.31
C TYR A 449 -0.98 3.13 11.66
N PRO A 450 -1.30 4.43 11.75
CA PRO A 450 -1.30 5.45 10.68
C PRO A 450 -0.05 6.35 10.68
N GLY A 451 1.18 5.83 10.83
CA GLY A 451 2.39 6.66 10.88
C GLY A 451 2.61 7.57 9.66
N ILE A 452 3.18 8.77 9.85
CA ILE A 452 3.43 9.75 8.75
C ILE A 452 4.41 9.26 7.66
N GLY A 453 5.21 8.23 7.92
CA GLY A 453 6.25 7.77 7.01
C GLY A 453 7.56 8.58 7.10
N GLU A 454 8.52 8.29 6.23
CA GLU A 454 9.77 9.07 6.10
C GLU A 454 10.11 9.36 4.63
N PHE A 455 10.75 10.50 4.35
CA PHE A 455 11.28 10.83 3.02
C PHE A 455 12.40 9.86 2.60
N GLN A 456 12.36 9.36 1.36
CA GLN A 456 13.22 8.27 0.87
C GLN A 456 14.31 8.73 -0.12
N CYS A 457 14.86 9.93 0.08
CA CYS A 457 15.75 10.61 -0.86
C CYS A 457 17.23 10.68 -0.44
N TYR A 458 17.67 9.84 0.49
CA TYR A 458 19.00 9.93 1.10
C TYR A 458 20.08 9.08 0.42
N ASP A 459 19.77 8.47 -0.74
CA ASP A 459 20.79 7.83 -1.58
C ASP A 459 21.68 8.87 -2.27
N GLN A 460 22.90 8.48 -2.63
CA GLN A 460 23.88 9.43 -3.17
C GLN A 460 23.43 10.13 -4.47
N TYR A 461 22.58 9.50 -5.30
CA TYR A 461 22.12 10.05 -6.57
C TYR A 461 20.99 11.06 -6.38
N MET A 462 20.05 10.76 -5.47
CA MET A 462 19.01 11.68 -5.04
C MET A 462 19.60 12.90 -4.30
N LEU A 463 20.58 12.71 -3.42
CA LEU A 463 21.29 13.82 -2.76
C LEU A 463 22.08 14.69 -3.76
N LYS A 464 22.67 14.09 -4.80
CA LYS A 464 23.30 14.81 -5.93
C LYS A 464 22.28 15.61 -6.75
N SER A 465 21.09 15.06 -7.00
CA SER A 465 19.97 15.74 -7.64
C SER A 465 19.48 16.95 -6.82
N LEU A 466 19.26 16.76 -5.52
CA LEU A 466 18.84 17.81 -4.58
C LEU A 466 19.86 18.95 -4.49
N ARG A 467 21.16 18.61 -4.40
CA ARG A 467 22.25 19.60 -4.41
C ARG A 467 22.21 20.47 -5.65
N LYS A 468 22.09 19.86 -6.83
CA LYS A 468 21.97 20.59 -8.11
C LYS A 468 20.72 21.48 -8.14
N ALA A 469 19.58 21.03 -7.62
CA ALA A 469 18.36 21.84 -7.53
C ALA A 469 18.54 23.06 -6.61
N ALA A 470 19.21 22.88 -5.46
CA ALA A 470 19.50 23.94 -4.50
C ALA A 470 20.49 24.98 -5.06
N GLU A 471 21.51 24.53 -5.79
CA GLU A 471 22.47 25.38 -6.51
C GLU A 471 21.78 26.20 -7.60
N ILE A 472 20.92 25.59 -8.43
CA ILE A 472 20.13 26.29 -9.47
C ILE A 472 19.22 27.36 -8.85
N ARG A 473 18.69 27.12 -7.65
CA ARG A 473 17.86 28.10 -6.94
C ARG A 473 18.64 29.26 -6.32
N GLY A 474 19.98 29.16 -6.24
CA GLY A 474 20.85 30.13 -5.57
C GLY A 474 20.95 29.94 -4.05
N HIS A 475 20.56 28.77 -3.53
CA HIS A 475 20.47 28.48 -2.11
C HIS A 475 21.14 27.14 -1.77
N SER A 476 22.44 26.99 -2.05
CA SER A 476 23.18 25.72 -1.87
C SER A 476 23.13 25.13 -0.46
N PHE A 477 22.79 25.93 0.57
CA PHE A 477 22.56 25.44 1.94
C PHE A 477 21.27 24.62 2.09
N TRP A 478 20.33 24.70 1.13
CA TRP A 478 19.14 23.83 1.02
C TRP A 478 19.45 22.45 0.40
N ALA A 479 20.71 22.13 0.10
CA ALA A 479 21.14 20.85 -0.47
C ALA A 479 21.12 19.67 0.54
N ARG A 480 20.04 19.52 1.31
CA ARG A 480 19.86 18.48 2.34
C ARG A 480 18.39 18.09 2.48
N GLY A 481 18.12 16.93 3.08
CA GLY A 481 16.76 16.55 3.48
C GLY A 481 16.26 17.38 4.66
N PRO A 482 14.94 17.53 4.87
CA PRO A 482 14.38 18.35 5.93
C PRO A 482 14.72 17.83 7.34
N GLU A 483 14.82 18.78 8.26
CA GLU A 483 14.99 18.55 9.69
C GLU A 483 13.62 18.50 10.37
N ASN A 484 13.55 18.06 11.63
CA ASN A 484 12.33 18.05 12.45
C ASN A 484 11.12 17.28 11.86
N THR A 485 11.34 16.34 10.96
CA THR A 485 10.32 15.50 10.30
C THR A 485 9.75 14.36 11.15
N GLY A 486 10.24 14.17 12.38
CA GLY A 486 9.95 12.95 13.13
C GLY A 486 10.58 11.70 12.50
N PHE A 487 9.91 10.56 12.67
CA PHE A 487 10.26 9.23 12.17
C PHE A 487 9.00 8.50 11.67
N TYR A 488 9.14 7.32 11.06
CA TYR A 488 8.06 6.56 10.40
C TYR A 488 6.69 6.58 11.12
N ASN A 489 6.67 6.44 12.45
CA ASN A 489 5.46 6.30 13.27
C ASN A 489 5.07 7.56 14.08
N SER A 490 5.71 8.71 13.83
CA SER A 490 5.27 9.99 14.41
C SER A 490 3.89 10.40 13.88
N ARG A 491 3.23 11.31 14.59
CA ARG A 491 2.01 12.02 14.17
C ARG A 491 2.39 13.43 13.67
N PRO A 492 1.63 14.07 12.75
CA PRO A 492 2.02 15.36 12.17
C PRO A 492 2.30 16.45 13.23
N HIS A 493 1.43 16.55 14.24
CA HIS A 493 1.53 17.51 15.34
C HIS A 493 2.70 17.27 16.30
N GLU A 494 3.36 16.11 16.27
CA GLU A 494 4.56 15.81 17.06
C GLU A 494 5.85 16.31 16.38
N THR A 495 5.75 16.81 15.15
CA THR A 495 6.90 17.18 14.31
C THR A 495 6.92 18.68 14.03
N GLY A 496 8.11 19.29 13.98
CA GLY A 496 8.24 20.69 13.57
C GLY A 496 8.01 20.91 12.08
N PHE A 497 8.19 19.86 11.27
CA PHE A 497 7.99 19.95 9.83
C PHE A 497 6.53 19.85 9.40
N PHE A 498 5.73 18.93 9.96
CA PHE A 498 4.37 18.60 9.51
C PHE A 498 3.23 19.13 10.41
N CYS A 499 3.53 19.80 11.53
CA CYS A 499 2.49 20.44 12.33
C CYS A 499 1.83 21.60 11.58
N ASP A 500 0.66 22.05 12.07
CA ASP A 500 -0.05 23.17 11.44
C ASP A 500 0.80 24.45 11.52
N GLY A 501 1.11 25.03 10.35
CA GLY A 501 2.05 26.16 10.23
C GLY A 501 3.54 25.79 10.34
N GLY A 502 3.88 24.49 10.31
CA GLY A 502 5.25 23.98 10.36
C GLY A 502 6.09 24.21 9.10
N ASP A 503 7.34 23.73 9.14
CA ASP A 503 8.36 24.03 8.11
C ASP A 503 7.98 23.61 6.68
N TYR A 504 7.02 22.67 6.50
CA TYR A 504 6.53 22.23 5.19
C TYR A 504 6.02 23.37 4.29
N ASP A 505 5.40 24.39 4.89
CA ASP A 505 4.84 25.56 4.19
C ASP A 505 5.84 26.75 4.12
N GLY A 506 6.99 26.63 4.80
CA GLY A 506 8.08 27.61 4.72
C GLY A 506 8.84 27.58 3.39
N TYR A 507 9.66 28.61 3.12
CA TYR A 507 10.42 28.73 1.86
C TYR A 507 11.24 27.47 1.50
N TYR A 508 11.88 26.88 2.50
CA TYR A 508 12.67 25.67 2.34
C TYR A 508 11.80 24.41 2.16
N GLY A 509 10.75 24.24 2.97
CA GLY A 509 9.81 23.11 2.83
C GLY A 509 9.14 23.09 1.46
N ARG A 510 8.63 24.25 1.00
CA ARG A 510 8.08 24.40 -0.35
C ARG A 510 9.12 24.12 -1.45
N PHE A 511 10.38 24.50 -1.27
CA PHE A 511 11.45 24.12 -2.21
C PHE A 511 11.68 22.61 -2.24
N PHE A 512 11.88 21.99 -1.08
CA PHE A 512 12.18 20.57 -0.96
C PHE A 512 11.01 19.70 -1.47
N LEU A 513 9.78 20.02 -1.09
CA LEU A 513 8.58 19.27 -1.50
C LEU A 513 8.30 19.42 -3.01
N ASN A 514 8.52 20.61 -3.60
CA ASN A 514 8.48 20.74 -5.05
C ASN A 514 9.56 19.88 -5.74
N TRP A 515 10.79 19.86 -5.23
CA TRP A 515 11.83 19.00 -5.81
C TRP A 515 11.49 17.51 -5.69
N TYR A 516 11.12 17.06 -4.49
CA TYR A 516 10.85 15.64 -4.19
C TYR A 516 9.65 15.09 -4.98
N SER A 517 8.58 15.88 -5.12
CA SER A 517 7.43 15.53 -5.97
C SER A 517 7.71 15.69 -7.46
N GLN A 518 8.55 16.66 -7.87
CA GLN A 518 8.94 16.78 -9.28
C GLN A 518 9.76 15.56 -9.73
N VAL A 519 10.64 14.98 -8.88
CA VAL A 519 11.39 13.76 -9.24
C VAL A 519 10.44 12.58 -9.51
N LEU A 520 9.35 12.45 -8.72
CA LEU A 520 8.29 11.45 -8.93
C LEU A 520 7.60 11.65 -10.29
N VAL A 521 7.14 12.86 -10.57
CA VAL A 521 6.47 13.21 -11.83
C VAL A 521 7.41 13.00 -13.02
N ASP A 522 8.66 13.41 -12.88
CA ASP A 522 9.71 13.27 -13.89
C ASP A 522 10.09 11.80 -14.15
N HIS A 523 10.02 10.92 -13.16
CA HIS A 523 10.22 9.48 -13.33
C HIS A 523 9.05 8.87 -14.12
N GLY A 524 7.81 9.10 -13.66
CA GLY A 524 6.61 8.63 -14.35
C GLY A 524 6.56 9.09 -15.80
N ASP A 525 6.91 10.36 -16.08
CA ASP A 525 6.97 10.90 -17.44
C ASP A 525 7.94 10.13 -18.35
N ARG A 526 9.11 9.75 -17.85
CA ARG A 526 10.12 9.02 -18.62
C ARG A 526 9.72 7.58 -18.88
N VAL A 527 9.29 6.85 -17.85
CA VAL A 527 8.95 5.43 -17.98
C VAL A 527 7.69 5.26 -18.83
N LEU A 528 6.67 6.11 -18.66
CA LEU A 528 5.46 6.07 -19.50
C LEU A 528 5.75 6.47 -20.96
N SER A 529 6.68 7.39 -21.21
CA SER A 529 7.14 7.69 -22.58
C SER A 529 7.80 6.49 -23.24
N LEU A 530 8.55 5.68 -22.50
CA LEU A 530 9.20 4.46 -23.00
C LEU A 530 8.18 3.32 -23.16
N ALA A 531 7.23 3.17 -22.25
CA ALA A 531 6.14 2.21 -22.35
C ALA A 531 5.24 2.49 -23.56
N LYS A 532 4.91 3.77 -23.81
CA LYS A 532 4.15 4.20 -24.99
C LYS A 532 4.84 3.83 -26.31
N LEU A 533 6.18 3.91 -26.34
CA LEU A 533 6.98 3.50 -27.50
C LEU A 533 7.08 1.97 -27.63
N ALA A 534 7.15 1.23 -26.53
CA ALA A 534 7.20 -0.23 -26.54
C ALA A 534 5.83 -0.87 -26.87
N PHE A 535 4.72 -0.22 -26.51
CA PHE A 535 3.36 -0.75 -26.62
C PHE A 535 2.46 0.14 -27.48
N GLU A 536 2.98 0.68 -28.58
CA GLU A 536 2.22 1.49 -29.52
C GLU A 536 0.93 0.78 -29.95
N GLY A 537 -0.19 1.52 -29.97
CA GLY A 537 -1.53 0.98 -30.24
C GLY A 537 -2.22 0.29 -29.06
N THR A 538 -1.52 -0.02 -27.95
CA THR A 538 -2.09 -0.67 -26.76
C THR A 538 -2.36 0.33 -25.64
N CYS A 539 -3.41 0.10 -24.83
CA CYS A 539 -3.67 0.93 -23.66
C CYS A 539 -2.63 0.66 -22.56
N ILE A 540 -1.82 1.67 -22.24
CA ILE A 540 -0.95 1.67 -21.05
C ILE A 540 -1.67 2.30 -19.85
N ALA A 541 -1.28 1.92 -18.64
CA ALA A 541 -1.81 2.47 -17.39
C ALA A 541 -0.73 2.59 -16.31
N ALA A 542 -0.97 3.42 -15.30
CA ALA A 542 -0.10 3.58 -14.14
C ALA A 542 -0.92 3.43 -12.85
N LYS A 543 -0.36 2.74 -11.85
CA LYS A 543 -1.01 2.61 -10.53
C LYS A 543 -0.62 3.75 -9.60
N LEU A 544 -1.60 4.28 -8.88
CA LEU A 544 -1.44 5.36 -7.90
C LEU A 544 -1.95 4.91 -6.52
N SER A 545 -1.13 5.11 -5.50
CA SER A 545 -1.41 4.70 -4.11
C SER A 545 -2.50 5.57 -3.46
N SER A 546 -3.40 4.94 -2.70
CA SER A 546 -4.43 5.61 -1.88
C SER A 546 -3.89 5.93 -0.48
N VAL A 547 -3.13 7.02 -0.36
CA VAL A 547 -2.54 7.50 0.91
C VAL A 547 -3.53 8.39 1.66
N HIS A 548 -4.48 7.75 2.35
CA HIS A 548 -5.67 8.42 2.90
C HIS A 548 -5.57 8.86 4.36
N TRP A 549 -4.53 8.45 5.09
CA TRP A 549 -4.31 8.85 6.49
C TRP A 549 -3.59 10.20 6.58
N TRP A 550 -3.89 10.97 7.63
CA TRP A 550 -3.56 12.40 7.77
C TRP A 550 -4.12 13.35 6.69
N TYR A 551 -4.96 12.89 5.78
CA TYR A 551 -5.59 13.73 4.74
C TYR A 551 -6.42 14.89 5.34
N LYS A 552 -6.92 14.77 6.57
CA LYS A 552 -7.64 15.87 7.27
C LYS A 552 -6.72 16.86 8.02
N THR A 553 -5.39 16.75 7.87
CA THR A 553 -4.42 17.70 8.46
C THR A 553 -4.00 18.74 7.44
N ALA A 554 -3.57 19.93 7.86
CA ALA A 554 -3.17 20.97 6.89
C ALA A 554 -1.93 20.59 6.05
N SER A 555 -1.08 19.68 6.57
CA SER A 555 0.14 19.24 5.91
C SER A 555 0.00 18.01 5.02
N HIS A 556 -1.04 17.18 5.21
CA HIS A 556 -1.20 15.90 4.47
C HIS A 556 0.06 15.01 4.55
N ALA A 557 0.64 14.90 5.75
CA ALA A 557 2.02 14.45 5.96
C ALA A 557 2.39 13.12 5.26
N ALA A 558 1.49 12.13 5.22
CA ALA A 558 1.75 10.84 4.56
C ALA A 558 1.80 10.94 3.03
N GLU A 559 0.96 11.79 2.42
CA GLU A 559 1.04 12.09 0.98
C GLU A 559 2.38 12.76 0.67
N LEU A 560 2.81 13.72 1.50
CA LEU A 560 4.09 14.40 1.34
C LEU A 560 5.28 13.44 1.37
N THR A 561 5.35 12.52 2.34
CA THR A 561 6.45 11.54 2.43
C THR A 561 6.40 10.52 1.28
N ALA A 562 5.20 10.15 0.82
CA ALA A 562 4.98 9.32 -0.36
C ALA A 562 5.34 10.01 -1.70
N GLY A 563 5.59 11.33 -1.69
CA GLY A 563 5.99 12.14 -2.85
C GLY A 563 4.86 12.92 -3.51
N ILE A 564 3.65 12.81 -3.00
CA ILE A 564 2.47 13.50 -3.50
C ILE A 564 2.35 14.83 -2.74
N TYR A 565 2.79 15.93 -3.36
CA TYR A 565 2.81 17.24 -2.70
C TYR A 565 1.41 17.90 -2.71
N ASN A 566 0.50 17.35 -1.89
CA ASN A 566 -0.93 17.68 -1.81
C ASN A 566 -1.35 18.26 -0.43
N PRO A 567 -0.71 19.33 0.10
CA PRO A 567 -1.22 19.99 1.30
C PRO A 567 -2.58 20.66 1.00
N CYS A 568 -3.33 21.03 2.03
CA CYS A 568 -4.71 21.53 1.87
C CYS A 568 -4.88 22.79 1.00
N ASN A 569 -3.77 23.47 0.64
CA ASN A 569 -3.72 24.66 -0.21
C ASN A 569 -3.20 24.40 -1.65
N ARG A 570 -2.96 23.14 -2.06
CA ARG A 570 -2.38 22.77 -3.37
C ARG A 570 -2.81 21.38 -3.80
N ASP A 571 -3.40 21.27 -4.99
CA ASP A 571 -3.62 19.98 -5.66
C ASP A 571 -2.29 19.33 -6.08
N GLY A 572 -1.91 18.26 -5.39
CA GLY A 572 -0.72 17.46 -5.69
C GLY A 572 -0.92 16.38 -6.75
N TYR A 573 -2.16 16.09 -7.13
CA TYR A 573 -2.53 15.08 -8.13
C TYR A 573 -2.57 15.63 -9.55
N ALA A 574 -2.90 16.91 -9.73
CA ALA A 574 -2.93 17.55 -11.05
C ALA A 574 -1.65 17.36 -11.91
N PRO A 575 -0.42 17.45 -11.36
CA PRO A 575 0.81 17.15 -12.11
C PRO A 575 0.92 15.69 -12.57
N ILE A 576 0.42 14.75 -11.75
CA ILE A 576 0.37 13.32 -12.09
C ILE A 576 -0.65 13.10 -13.22
N MET A 577 -1.84 13.68 -13.13
CA MET A 577 -2.83 13.62 -14.21
C MET A 577 -2.30 14.24 -15.52
N ALA A 578 -1.50 15.31 -15.44
CA ALA A 578 -0.87 15.91 -16.62
C ALA A 578 0.09 14.94 -17.35
N ILE A 579 0.91 14.17 -16.64
CA ILE A 579 1.79 13.17 -17.29
C ILE A 579 1.01 11.96 -17.83
N LEU A 580 -0.03 11.48 -17.12
CA LEU A 580 -0.88 10.40 -17.62
C LEU A 580 -1.59 10.83 -18.92
N LYS A 581 -2.18 12.03 -18.94
CA LYS A 581 -2.81 12.61 -20.12
C LYS A 581 -1.82 12.82 -21.28
N LYS A 582 -0.61 13.32 -21.01
CA LYS A 582 0.46 13.50 -22.02
C LYS A 582 0.79 12.18 -22.73
N HIS A 583 0.83 11.07 -22.01
CA HIS A 583 1.14 9.77 -22.58
C HIS A 583 -0.08 9.02 -23.12
N GLY A 584 -1.30 9.40 -22.72
CA GLY A 584 -2.52 8.64 -23.01
C GLY A 584 -2.67 7.41 -22.11
N ALA A 585 -2.03 7.45 -20.93
CA ALA A 585 -2.10 6.39 -19.94
C ALA A 585 -3.40 6.50 -19.13
N ALA A 586 -4.02 5.36 -18.86
CA ALA A 586 -5.10 5.25 -17.89
C ALA A 586 -4.56 5.32 -16.45
N LEU A 587 -5.41 5.73 -15.52
CA LEU A 587 -5.15 5.69 -14.09
C LEU A 587 -5.67 4.36 -13.52
N CYS A 588 -4.85 3.57 -12.85
CA CYS A 588 -5.29 2.51 -11.96
C CYS A 588 -5.29 3.07 -10.52
N PHE A 589 -6.46 3.18 -9.89
CA PHE A 589 -6.59 3.72 -8.54
C PHE A 589 -7.49 2.85 -7.66
N THR A 590 -6.98 2.48 -6.49
CA THR A 590 -7.67 1.65 -5.51
C THR A 590 -8.54 2.51 -4.60
N CYS A 591 -9.86 2.43 -4.74
CA CYS A 591 -10.79 3.07 -3.80
C CYS A 591 -10.80 2.31 -2.48
N SER A 592 -10.24 2.91 -1.43
CA SER A 592 -10.17 2.28 -0.11
C SER A 592 -11.53 2.36 0.59
N GLU A 593 -12.07 1.21 0.99
CA GLU A 593 -13.29 1.13 1.79
C GLU A 593 -13.05 1.69 3.19
N ILE A 594 -14.01 2.47 3.70
CA ILE A 594 -14.23 2.59 5.14
C ILE A 594 -15.13 1.42 5.50
N SER A 595 -14.59 0.38 6.15
CA SER A 595 -15.47 -0.65 6.69
C SER A 595 -16.36 0.01 7.75
N MET A 596 -17.67 -0.25 7.73
CA MET A 596 -18.58 0.27 8.76
C MET A 596 -18.24 -0.31 10.16
N VAL A 597 -17.39 -1.35 10.21
CA VAL A 597 -16.90 -1.99 11.43
C VAL A 597 -15.76 -1.19 12.09
N ASP A 598 -15.00 -0.39 11.32
CA ASP A 598 -13.85 0.39 11.82
C ASP A 598 -14.20 1.70 12.54
N HIS A 599 -15.49 2.05 12.63
CA HIS A 599 -15.95 3.22 13.40
C HIS A 599 -15.59 3.17 14.89
N HIS A 600 -15.21 2.01 15.44
CA HIS A 600 -14.98 1.85 16.88
C HIS A 600 -13.52 1.83 17.36
N MET A 601 -12.49 1.63 16.51
CA MET A 601 -11.12 1.32 17.01
C MET A 601 -9.92 1.95 16.24
N GLY A 602 -10.05 3.07 15.52
CA GLY A 602 -8.83 3.79 15.07
C GLY A 602 -8.94 4.97 14.10
N ILE A 603 -10.03 5.11 13.32
CA ILE A 603 -10.11 6.12 12.25
C ILE A 603 -9.95 7.57 12.78
N SER A 604 -10.48 7.86 13.97
CA SER A 604 -10.40 9.19 14.60
C SER A 604 -8.95 9.64 14.84
N GLU A 605 -8.07 8.74 15.29
CA GLU A 605 -6.66 9.07 15.53
C GLU A 605 -5.83 9.20 14.24
N ALA A 606 -6.26 8.56 13.15
CA ALA A 606 -5.58 8.60 11.86
C ALA A 606 -5.88 9.88 11.04
N LEU A 607 -6.89 10.67 11.43
CA LEU A 607 -7.39 11.85 10.69
C LEU A 607 -7.55 11.56 9.19
N ALA A 608 -8.12 10.39 8.89
CA ALA A 608 -8.19 9.84 7.55
C ALA A 608 -9.41 10.31 6.75
N ASP A 609 -9.27 10.34 5.42
CA ASP A 609 -10.36 10.61 4.48
C ASP A 609 -10.22 9.87 3.14
N PRO A 610 -10.41 8.54 3.11
CA PRO A 610 -10.34 7.79 1.84
C PRO A 610 -11.43 8.20 0.85
N GLU A 611 -12.57 8.72 1.32
CA GLU A 611 -13.64 9.19 0.43
C GLU A 611 -13.33 10.55 -0.18
N GLY A 612 -12.84 11.50 0.62
CA GLY A 612 -12.36 12.80 0.14
C GLY A 612 -11.18 12.66 -0.81
N LEU A 613 -10.23 11.76 -0.51
CA LEU A 613 -9.11 11.43 -1.39
C LEU A 613 -9.60 10.81 -2.72
N ALA A 614 -10.46 9.79 -2.66
CA ALA A 614 -11.00 9.17 -3.86
C ALA A 614 -11.77 10.20 -4.71
N TRP A 615 -12.55 11.08 -4.08
CA TRP A 615 -13.23 12.18 -4.76
C TRP A 615 -12.24 13.12 -5.46
N GLN A 616 -11.15 13.55 -4.80
CA GLN A 616 -10.14 14.41 -5.41
C GLN A 616 -9.49 13.74 -6.63
N VAL A 617 -9.00 12.51 -6.46
CA VAL A 617 -8.26 11.77 -7.50
C VAL A 617 -9.15 11.45 -8.70
N LEU A 618 -10.38 10.98 -8.48
CA LEU A 618 -11.32 10.65 -9.56
C LEU A 618 -11.74 11.89 -10.35
N ASN A 619 -12.06 13.00 -9.68
CA ASN A 619 -12.40 14.25 -10.36
C ASN A 619 -11.21 14.85 -11.11
N ALA A 620 -9.98 14.77 -10.59
CA ALA A 620 -8.78 15.20 -11.30
C ALA A 620 -8.55 14.35 -12.57
N ALA A 621 -8.74 13.03 -12.49
CA ALA A 621 -8.59 12.13 -13.63
C ALA A 621 -9.69 12.34 -14.69
N TRP A 622 -10.96 12.34 -14.28
CA TRP A 622 -12.09 12.53 -15.19
C TRP A 622 -12.13 13.95 -15.77
N GLY A 623 -11.88 14.99 -14.98
CA GLY A 623 -11.72 16.37 -15.48
C GLY A 623 -10.60 16.50 -16.53
N ALA A 624 -9.54 15.69 -16.41
CA ALA A 624 -8.48 15.58 -17.42
C ALA A 624 -8.83 14.68 -18.63
N CYS A 625 -9.99 14.02 -18.64
CA CYS A 625 -10.42 12.99 -19.60
C CYS A 625 -9.54 11.72 -19.61
N ILE A 626 -9.00 11.35 -18.46
CA ILE A 626 -8.22 10.12 -18.27
C ILE A 626 -9.17 8.96 -17.94
N PRO A 627 -9.08 7.81 -18.63
CA PRO A 627 -9.79 6.60 -18.23
C PRO A 627 -9.29 6.12 -16.86
N VAL A 628 -10.21 5.87 -15.93
CA VAL A 628 -9.88 5.28 -14.62
C VAL A 628 -10.22 3.79 -14.66
N ALA A 629 -9.34 2.94 -14.15
CA ALA A 629 -9.61 1.57 -13.76
C ALA A 629 -9.41 1.46 -12.23
N SER A 630 -10.10 0.52 -11.59
CA SER A 630 -10.03 0.38 -10.13
C SER A 630 -9.88 -1.07 -9.68
N GLU A 631 -9.48 -1.21 -8.42
CA GLU A 631 -9.16 -2.45 -7.72
C GLU A 631 -9.69 -2.30 -6.28
N ASN A 632 -10.14 -3.38 -5.66
CA ASN A 632 -10.47 -3.36 -4.23
C ASN A 632 -9.20 -3.35 -3.36
N SER A 633 -9.21 -2.59 -2.26
CA SER A 633 -8.05 -2.46 -1.35
C SER A 633 -7.81 -3.69 -0.48
N LEU A 634 -8.89 -4.40 -0.13
CA LEU A 634 -8.90 -5.58 0.72
C LEU A 634 -9.82 -6.64 0.11
N PRO A 635 -9.61 -7.94 0.37
CA PRO A 635 -10.51 -8.99 -0.13
C PRO A 635 -11.94 -8.83 0.44
N CYS A 636 -12.87 -8.36 -0.39
CA CYS A 636 -14.30 -8.31 -0.12
C CYS A 636 -14.99 -9.51 -0.79
N ASN A 637 -15.81 -10.26 -0.06
CA ASN A 637 -16.63 -11.34 -0.62
C ASN A 637 -18.13 -11.18 -0.29
N ASP A 638 -18.46 -10.20 0.54
CA ASP A 638 -19.81 -9.93 1.02
C ASP A 638 -20.60 -8.98 0.11
N ARG A 639 -21.90 -8.96 0.36
CA ARG A 639 -22.88 -8.22 -0.43
C ARG A 639 -22.70 -6.69 -0.33
N ASP A 640 -22.23 -6.18 0.81
CA ASP A 640 -22.19 -4.76 1.11
C ASP A 640 -20.95 -4.08 0.51
N GLY A 641 -19.76 -4.70 0.62
CA GLY A 641 -18.57 -4.22 -0.08
C GLY A 641 -18.72 -4.27 -1.61
N TYR A 642 -19.35 -5.32 -2.17
CA TYR A 642 -19.68 -5.34 -3.60
C TYR A 642 -20.63 -4.19 -4.01
N ASN A 643 -21.59 -3.81 -3.15
CA ASN A 643 -22.45 -2.66 -3.40
C ASN A 643 -21.65 -1.34 -3.33
N TYR A 644 -20.75 -1.18 -2.36
CA TYR A 644 -19.86 -0.01 -2.27
C TYR A 644 -19.02 0.16 -3.54
N LEU A 645 -18.39 -0.92 -4.01
CA LEU A 645 -17.56 -0.92 -5.22
C LEU A 645 -18.39 -0.56 -6.47
N LEU A 646 -19.64 -1.03 -6.56
CA LEU A 646 -20.57 -0.69 -7.64
C LEU A 646 -20.93 0.81 -7.67
N GLU A 647 -21.22 1.41 -6.50
CA GLU A 647 -21.53 2.84 -6.41
C GLU A 647 -20.33 3.72 -6.77
N LYS A 648 -19.10 3.34 -6.35
CA LYS A 648 -17.89 4.05 -6.77
C LYS A 648 -17.57 3.85 -8.26
N ALA A 649 -17.87 2.67 -8.82
CA ALA A 649 -17.61 2.37 -10.24
C ALA A 649 -18.57 3.05 -11.21
N LYS A 650 -19.82 3.35 -10.78
CA LYS A 650 -20.88 3.94 -11.61
C LYS A 650 -21.68 5.01 -10.83
N PRO A 651 -21.07 6.13 -10.39
CA PRO A 651 -21.75 7.09 -9.52
C PRO A 651 -23.03 7.66 -10.14
N VAL A 652 -24.17 7.61 -9.43
CA VAL A 652 -25.44 8.21 -9.92
C VAL A 652 -25.30 9.72 -10.13
N SER A 653 -24.58 10.36 -9.22
CA SER A 653 -24.48 11.82 -9.09
C SER A 653 -23.44 12.46 -9.99
N ASP A 654 -22.72 11.68 -10.82
CA ASP A 654 -21.79 12.25 -11.78
C ASP A 654 -22.55 12.86 -12.97
N PRO A 655 -22.43 14.17 -13.21
CA PRO A 655 -23.22 14.87 -14.22
C PRO A 655 -22.82 14.54 -15.66
N ASP A 656 -21.62 14.01 -15.87
CA ASP A 656 -21.09 13.59 -17.17
C ASP A 656 -21.36 12.09 -17.44
N GLY A 657 -21.94 11.35 -16.48
CA GLY A 657 -22.11 9.89 -16.55
C GLY A 657 -20.79 9.12 -16.50
N ARG A 658 -19.76 9.67 -15.85
CA ARG A 658 -18.45 9.00 -15.69
C ARG A 658 -18.60 7.69 -14.94
N HIS A 659 -17.77 6.72 -15.33
CA HIS A 659 -17.71 5.39 -14.73
C HIS A 659 -16.29 4.83 -14.92
N PHE A 660 -15.97 3.75 -14.22
CA PHE A 660 -14.69 3.06 -14.42
C PHE A 660 -14.64 2.37 -15.78
N SER A 661 -13.48 2.46 -16.44
CA SER A 661 -13.18 1.80 -17.72
C SER A 661 -12.87 0.30 -17.58
N ALA A 662 -12.53 -0.15 -16.36
CA ALA A 662 -12.36 -1.55 -15.99
C ALA A 662 -12.32 -1.67 -14.45
N PHE A 663 -12.60 -2.87 -13.94
CA PHE A 663 -12.38 -3.23 -12.55
C PHE A 663 -11.59 -4.54 -12.45
N SER A 664 -10.58 -4.59 -11.57
CA SER A 664 -9.77 -5.79 -11.33
C SER A 664 -9.91 -6.24 -9.88
N TYR A 665 -10.49 -7.41 -9.67
CA TYR A 665 -10.73 -7.98 -8.35
C TYR A 665 -9.44 -8.60 -7.77
N LEU A 666 -9.03 -8.11 -6.60
CA LEU A 666 -7.94 -8.60 -5.77
C LEU A 666 -8.50 -9.60 -4.73
N ARG A 667 -8.21 -10.90 -4.80
CA ARG A 667 -7.45 -11.66 -5.80
C ARG A 667 -8.07 -13.06 -5.93
N LEU A 668 -7.85 -13.75 -7.04
CA LEU A 668 -8.25 -15.15 -7.20
C LEU A 668 -7.64 -16.00 -6.08
N SER A 669 -8.51 -16.64 -5.30
CA SER A 669 -8.18 -17.41 -4.11
C SER A 669 -9.16 -18.58 -3.96
N SER A 670 -8.84 -19.57 -3.11
CA SER A 670 -9.78 -20.64 -2.75
C SER A 670 -11.08 -20.09 -2.16
N LEU A 671 -10.99 -19.03 -1.34
CA LEU A 671 -12.12 -18.37 -0.69
C LEU A 671 -13.11 -17.80 -1.72
N LEU A 672 -12.63 -17.14 -2.77
CA LEU A 672 -13.48 -16.64 -3.87
C LEU A 672 -14.17 -17.78 -4.64
N MET A 673 -13.55 -18.96 -4.70
CA MET A 673 -14.10 -20.15 -5.38
C MET A 673 -15.14 -20.89 -4.52
N GLU A 674 -15.35 -20.50 -3.26
CA GLU A 674 -16.40 -21.09 -2.44
C GLU A 674 -17.78 -20.71 -2.97
N ARG A 675 -18.72 -21.66 -2.91
CA ARG A 675 -20.01 -21.57 -3.62
C ARG A 675 -20.82 -20.32 -3.28
N HIS A 676 -20.77 -19.84 -2.03
CA HIS A 676 -21.51 -18.66 -1.60
C HIS A 676 -20.85 -17.37 -2.12
N ASN A 677 -19.53 -17.21 -1.92
CA ASN A 677 -18.75 -16.07 -2.42
C ASN A 677 -18.82 -15.94 -3.94
N LEU A 678 -18.77 -17.06 -4.67
CA LEU A 678 -18.89 -17.07 -6.14
C LEU A 678 -20.29 -16.64 -6.64
N VAL A 679 -21.35 -16.91 -5.87
CA VAL A 679 -22.71 -16.45 -6.21
C VAL A 679 -22.83 -14.94 -6.06
N GLU A 680 -22.32 -14.37 -4.96
CA GLU A 680 -22.28 -12.91 -4.77
C GLU A 680 -21.36 -12.23 -5.77
N PHE A 681 -20.19 -12.82 -6.06
CA PHE A 681 -19.28 -12.31 -7.09
C PHE A 681 -19.91 -12.35 -8.49
N LYS A 682 -20.69 -13.39 -8.82
CA LYS A 682 -21.48 -13.43 -10.07
C LYS A 682 -22.54 -12.33 -10.13
N ARG A 683 -23.21 -12.02 -9.00
CA ARG A 683 -24.15 -10.90 -8.88
C ARG A 683 -23.43 -9.55 -9.08
N PHE A 684 -22.25 -9.38 -8.49
CA PHE A 684 -21.39 -8.21 -8.71
C PHE A 684 -20.98 -8.06 -10.18
N VAL A 685 -20.44 -9.10 -10.82
CA VAL A 685 -20.04 -9.09 -12.24
C VAL A 685 -21.22 -8.67 -13.13
N LYS A 686 -22.41 -9.23 -12.94
CA LYS A 686 -23.63 -8.84 -13.66
C LYS A 686 -23.97 -7.35 -13.51
N ARG A 687 -23.94 -6.81 -12.29
CA ARG A 687 -24.20 -5.38 -12.04
C ARG A 687 -23.11 -4.48 -12.63
N MET A 688 -21.84 -4.91 -12.62
CA MET A 688 -20.74 -4.23 -13.32
C MET A 688 -20.97 -4.20 -14.84
N HIS A 689 -21.49 -5.28 -15.41
CA HIS A 689 -21.90 -5.35 -16.81
C HIS A 689 -23.19 -4.60 -17.16
N GLY A 690 -23.93 -4.09 -16.16
CA GLY A 690 -25.22 -3.43 -16.37
C GLY A 690 -26.37 -4.41 -16.68
N GLU A 691 -26.22 -5.67 -16.31
CA GLU A 691 -27.27 -6.69 -16.44
C GLU A 691 -28.24 -6.66 -15.25
N ALA A 692 -29.52 -6.97 -15.52
CA ALA A 692 -30.50 -7.20 -14.47
C ALA A 692 -30.15 -8.46 -13.65
N VAL A 693 -30.27 -8.35 -12.33
CA VAL A 693 -30.11 -9.48 -11.40
C VAL A 693 -31.50 -9.86 -10.88
N VAL A 694 -31.97 -11.05 -11.25
CA VAL A 694 -33.20 -11.62 -10.68
C VAL A 694 -32.87 -12.16 -9.29
N GLU A 695 -33.27 -11.44 -8.26
CA GLU A 695 -33.19 -11.91 -6.88
C GLU A 695 -34.37 -12.85 -6.62
N TYR A 696 -34.08 -14.15 -6.51
CA TYR A 696 -35.05 -15.11 -5.99
C TYR A 696 -35.24 -14.84 -4.49
N PRO A 697 -36.49 -14.72 -4.00
CA PRO A 697 -36.74 -14.64 -2.57
C PRO A 697 -36.21 -15.90 -1.89
N THR A 698 -35.35 -15.72 -0.89
CA THR A 698 -34.86 -16.76 0.03
C THR A 698 -35.91 -17.12 1.06
#